data_AF-A0A1I8II69-F1
#
_entry.id   AF-A0A1I8II69-F1
#
_cell.length_a   1.000
_cell.length_b   1.000
_cell.length_c   1.000
_cell.angle_alpha   90.00
_cell.angle_beta   90.00
_cell.angle_gamma   90.00
#
_symmetry.space_group_name_H-M   'P 1'
#
loop_
_entity.id
_entity.type
_entity.pdbx_description
1 polymer ?
#
loop_
_entity_poly.entity_id
_entity_poly.type
_entity_poly.pdbx_seq_one_letter_code
_entity_poly.pdbx_strand_id
1 'polypeptide(L)'
;MLQPFPNQEFVDACQQLEVENTDGFEFFTESHDVRIFRQYNSTSGLYKYKIYGFLHGATPELCAQVYRDLDYRRTWDSYVNELKVLLQEGDDREVVYWHVNFPWPMSHRDYVYQRQLKILQTESGNQAWVVLAKACNELNLIPEKSGVIRVIDYLQSCALTSDGQGGTRAYMQYYDDPRGSIPTMLINWGAKTGVPGFLSMMQKAPTMLKAATAAAALGAQCGRLLLSRIPLRCHRCLHSLPDSLRPKFDARIGRLSAEFDALTARIAQAANAAAASDGAAPAAAKIESDSAKWHQLKPLADKIDDLLLLRQLAAETRQLISSLNGVDGDLEDGDGEDGELVDMAKQENCDRDRAIAGLEVEIAEMLLPPRSLPSDCSVLLEVKPGVGGLEAMLFAAELFHMYTAYAQYKGWHFDIVEEARADIGGLRSGALEISNGVGVFDELKYETGTHRVQRVPQTGDVIHTSTATVFVMPKPEDAAADFELNSADIEIQVHKSSGPGGQGVNKHMSAVRLLHKPTGIRVDCQVERTQHQNMVIANRMLRERVLRLRLEALADEERAARAVQSQRDRSDRIRTYNYQQGRITDHRGRLTLSPVDMRVFIDQPGQQLGGIIQALKDREELALLEQTLTADSASGAGDSAGDAQAKQQRSKLNNTPVRDEGVV
;
A
#
# COMPACT_ATOMS: atom_id res chain seq x y z
N MET A 1 18.82 -13.75 37.58
CA MET A 1 17.68 -13.46 38.45
C MET A 1 17.66 -11.98 38.71
N LEU A 2 16.61 -11.31 38.25
CA LEU A 2 16.40 -9.89 38.47
C LEU A 2 16.06 -9.65 39.94
N GLN A 3 16.71 -8.66 40.57
CA GLN A 3 16.35 -8.30 41.93
C GLN A 3 14.95 -7.67 41.96
N PRO A 4 14.02 -8.19 42.78
CA PRO A 4 12.69 -7.60 42.88
C PRO A 4 12.75 -6.22 43.55
N PHE A 5 11.80 -5.36 43.23
CA PHE A 5 11.65 -4.09 43.94
C PHE A 5 11.11 -4.35 45.37
N PRO A 6 11.59 -3.62 46.38
CA PRO A 6 11.05 -3.68 47.74
C PRO A 6 9.54 -3.42 47.75
N ASN A 7 8.78 -4.18 48.55
CA ASN A 7 7.33 -3.99 48.67
C ASN A 7 6.96 -2.58 49.15
N GLN A 8 7.81 -1.98 49.99
CA GLN A 8 7.58 -0.63 50.51
C GLN A 8 7.49 0.41 49.39
N GLU A 9 8.32 0.31 48.35
CA GLU A 9 8.29 1.28 47.24
C GLU A 9 6.97 1.27 46.48
N PHE A 10 6.29 0.12 46.40
CA PHE A 10 4.96 0.04 45.80
C PHE A 10 3.89 0.67 46.70
N VAL A 11 4.00 0.49 48.02
CA VAL A 11 3.10 1.10 49.00
C VAL A 11 3.26 2.62 48.99
N ASP A 12 4.49 3.11 48.95
CA ASP A 12 4.78 4.55 48.90
C ASP A 12 4.18 5.19 47.65
N ALA A 13 4.27 4.51 46.49
CA ALA A 13 3.65 4.98 45.25
C ALA A 13 2.11 5.08 45.35
N CYS A 14 1.46 4.10 45.99
CA CYS A 14 0.03 4.14 46.28
C CYS A 14 -0.34 5.30 47.21
N GLN A 15 0.44 5.53 48.27
CA GLN A 15 0.17 6.62 49.21
C GLN A 15 0.27 7.99 48.53
N GLN A 16 1.26 8.17 47.65
CA GLN A 16 1.40 9.39 46.86
C GLN A 16 0.21 9.60 45.91
N LEU A 17 -0.36 8.53 45.35
CA LEU A 17 -1.55 8.60 44.49
C LEU A 17 -2.81 9.03 45.27
N GLU A 18 -2.95 8.61 46.53
CA GLU A 18 -4.10 8.95 47.37
C GLU A 18 -3.97 10.34 48.00
N VAL A 19 -2.78 10.67 48.49
CA VAL A 19 -2.47 11.93 49.16
C VAL A 19 -1.35 12.64 48.39
N GLU A 20 -1.73 13.69 47.66
CA GLU A 20 -0.77 14.52 46.94
C GLU A 20 0.21 15.18 47.91
N ASN A 21 1.44 14.69 47.95
CA ASN A 21 2.52 15.31 48.70
C ASN A 21 3.47 16.02 47.74
N THR A 22 3.43 17.33 47.75
CA THR A 22 4.29 18.20 46.92
C THR A 22 5.39 18.90 47.73
N ASP A 23 5.63 18.45 48.98
CA ASP A 23 6.62 19.07 49.86
C ASP A 23 8.02 19.05 49.23
N GLY A 24 8.60 20.24 49.08
CA GLY A 24 9.92 20.43 48.46
C GLY A 24 9.93 20.39 46.93
N PHE A 25 8.78 20.30 46.27
CA PHE A 25 8.65 20.44 44.81
C PHE A 25 8.01 21.78 44.44
N GLU A 26 8.52 22.42 43.40
CA GLU A 26 7.91 23.61 42.79
C GLU A 26 6.96 23.21 41.65
N PHE A 27 5.88 23.97 41.47
CA PHE A 27 4.98 23.79 40.34
C PHE A 27 5.69 24.13 39.02
N PHE A 28 5.54 23.26 38.01
CA PHE A 28 6.18 23.42 36.70
C PHE A 28 5.19 23.79 35.60
N THR A 29 4.17 22.96 35.36
CA THR A 29 3.15 23.21 34.33
C THR A 29 1.89 22.37 34.60
N GLU A 30 0.77 22.77 33.99
CA GLU A 30 -0.49 22.05 34.01
C GLU A 30 -1.09 21.96 32.61
N SER A 31 -1.52 20.77 32.20
CA SER A 31 -2.17 20.53 30.90
C SER A 31 -3.05 19.28 30.97
N HIS A 32 -4.23 19.30 30.35
CA HIS A 32 -5.15 18.15 30.28
C HIS A 32 -5.46 17.50 31.64
N ASP A 33 -5.69 18.32 32.69
CA ASP A 33 -5.88 17.87 34.08
C ASP A 33 -4.69 17.08 34.67
N VAL A 34 -3.50 17.30 34.11
CA VAL A 34 -2.23 16.77 34.60
C VAL A 34 -1.35 17.92 35.10
N ARG A 35 -1.02 17.89 36.38
CA ARG A 35 -0.15 18.84 37.07
C ARG A 35 1.23 18.24 37.26
N ILE A 36 2.25 18.97 36.83
CA ILE A 36 3.65 18.56 36.95
C ILE A 36 4.35 19.49 37.93
N PHE A 37 5.06 18.89 38.87
CA PHE A 37 5.92 19.53 39.85
C PHE A 37 7.36 19.04 39.64
N ARG A 38 8.34 19.88 39.93
CA ARG A 38 9.76 19.55 39.81
C ARG A 38 10.53 19.94 41.07
N GLN A 39 11.59 19.21 41.38
CA GLN A 39 12.49 19.50 42.50
C GLN A 39 13.92 19.51 41.98
N TYR A 40 14.61 20.63 42.17
CA TYR A 40 16.00 20.78 41.77
C TYR A 40 16.93 20.11 42.79
N ASN A 41 17.84 19.27 42.33
CA ASN A 41 18.88 18.69 43.15
C ASN A 41 20.19 19.48 42.94
N SER A 42 20.63 20.22 43.95
CA SER A 42 21.84 21.03 43.88
C SER A 42 23.14 20.23 43.72
N THR A 43 23.12 18.94 44.08
CA THR A 43 24.28 18.05 43.95
C THR A 43 24.43 17.49 42.55
N SER A 44 23.34 17.06 41.91
CA SER A 44 23.39 16.52 40.54
C SER A 44 23.13 17.56 39.44
N GLY A 45 22.56 18.71 39.79
CA GLY A 45 22.13 19.73 38.82
C GLY A 45 20.91 19.32 37.99
N LEU A 46 20.24 18.22 38.37
CA LEU A 46 19.09 17.66 37.65
C LEU A 46 17.78 17.87 38.41
N TYR A 47 16.68 17.68 37.70
CA TYR A 47 15.33 17.78 38.26
C TYR A 47 14.72 16.41 38.47
N LYS A 48 14.03 16.26 39.60
CA LYS A 48 13.10 15.16 39.85
C LYS A 48 11.68 15.66 39.64
N TYR A 49 10.84 14.87 39.00
CA TYR A 49 9.47 15.27 38.65
C TYR A 49 8.42 14.45 39.39
N LYS A 50 7.33 15.11 39.77
CA LYS A 50 6.08 14.49 40.25
C LYS A 50 4.93 14.94 39.36
N ILE A 51 4.10 14.00 38.97
CA ILE A 51 3.03 14.20 38.01
C ILE A 51 1.77 13.63 38.64
N TYR A 52 0.72 14.43 38.71
CA TYR A 52 -0.60 14.07 39.21
C TYR A 52 -1.64 14.39 38.15
N GLY A 53 -2.57 13.49 37.86
CA GLY A 53 -3.64 13.85 36.94
C GLY A 53 -4.71 12.79 36.73
N PHE A 54 -5.56 13.05 35.75
CA PHE A 54 -6.71 12.21 35.42
C PHE A 54 -6.67 11.78 33.95
N LEU A 55 -6.97 10.50 33.71
CA LEU A 55 -7.21 9.93 32.38
C LEU A 55 -8.70 9.59 32.29
N HIS A 56 -9.45 10.48 31.64
CA HIS A 56 -10.89 10.36 31.49
C HIS A 56 -11.28 9.24 30.52
N GLY A 57 -12.37 8.53 30.80
CA GLY A 57 -12.95 7.55 29.88
C GLY A 57 -12.16 6.24 29.70
N ALA A 58 -11.14 6.02 30.53
CA ALA A 58 -10.33 4.79 30.53
C ALA A 58 -10.23 4.20 31.94
N THR A 59 -10.41 2.88 32.05
CA THR A 59 -10.26 2.19 33.33
C THR A 59 -8.77 2.05 33.70
N PRO A 60 -8.43 2.00 35.00
CA PRO A 60 -7.03 1.89 35.43
C PRO A 60 -6.33 0.64 34.89
N GLU A 61 -7.08 -0.46 34.78
CA GLU A 61 -6.62 -1.71 34.16
C GLU A 61 -6.21 -1.51 32.70
N LEU A 62 -7.06 -0.85 31.90
CA LEU A 62 -6.80 -0.60 30.49
C LEU A 62 -5.61 0.37 30.32
N CYS A 63 -5.52 1.40 31.16
CA CYS A 63 -4.37 2.30 31.20
C CYS A 63 -3.07 1.54 31.51
N ALA A 64 -3.10 0.62 32.48
CA ALA A 64 -1.96 -0.23 32.81
C ALA A 64 -1.59 -1.18 31.66
N GLN A 65 -2.58 -1.71 30.93
CA GLN A 65 -2.35 -2.54 29.74
C GLN A 65 -1.67 -1.74 28.62
N VAL A 66 -2.20 -0.56 28.27
CA VAL A 66 -1.59 0.35 27.28
C VAL A 66 -0.16 0.74 27.67
N TYR A 67 0.08 0.93 28.97
CA TYR A 67 1.41 1.26 29.47
C TYR A 67 2.40 0.08 29.37
N ARG A 68 1.92 -1.16 29.47
CA ARG A 68 2.76 -2.36 29.42
C ARG A 68 2.96 -2.91 28.02
N ASP A 69 1.97 -2.80 27.14
CA ASP A 69 2.04 -3.34 25.79
C ASP A 69 3.03 -2.54 24.93
N LEU A 70 4.25 -3.07 24.79
CA LEU A 70 5.33 -2.42 24.05
C LEU A 70 5.10 -2.41 22.53
N ASP A 71 4.31 -3.35 22.01
CA ASP A 71 4.00 -3.39 20.58
C ASP A 71 2.93 -2.36 20.26
N TYR A 72 1.88 -2.29 21.07
CA TYR A 72 0.85 -1.28 20.94
C TYR A 72 1.41 0.13 21.17
N ARG A 73 2.29 0.30 22.16
CA ARG A 73 2.95 1.59 22.45
C ARG A 73 3.64 2.19 21.23
N ARG A 74 4.25 1.37 20.38
CA ARG A 74 4.90 1.82 19.13
C ARG A 74 3.92 2.39 18.11
N THR A 75 2.64 2.05 18.19
CA THR A 75 1.63 2.52 17.22
C THR A 75 1.14 3.93 17.52
N TRP A 76 1.27 4.40 18.76
CA TRP A 76 0.72 5.68 19.18
C TRP A 76 1.73 6.61 19.84
N ASP A 77 2.89 6.16 20.33
CA ASP A 77 3.90 7.03 20.95
C ASP A 77 4.99 7.44 19.95
N SER A 78 4.93 8.69 19.50
CA SER A 78 5.84 9.27 18.52
C SER A 78 7.28 9.44 19.03
N TYR A 79 7.49 9.39 20.35
CA TYR A 79 8.84 9.42 20.93
C TYR A 79 9.54 8.07 20.84
N VAL A 80 8.83 6.99 20.52
CA VAL A 80 9.42 5.65 20.40
C VAL A 80 10.08 5.48 19.03
N ASN A 81 11.41 5.29 19.03
CA ASN A 81 12.15 4.88 17.85
C ASN A 81 12.27 3.35 17.77
N GLU A 82 12.66 2.72 18.87
CA GLU A 82 12.70 1.26 19.03
C GLU A 82 12.31 0.91 20.48
N LEU A 83 11.49 -0.12 20.67
CA LEU A 83 11.06 -0.56 21.99
C LEU A 83 10.92 -2.09 21.97
N LYS A 84 11.53 -2.79 22.92
CA LYS A 84 11.47 -4.26 22.97
C LYS A 84 11.75 -4.82 24.36
N VAL A 85 11.15 -5.97 24.67
CA VAL A 85 11.51 -6.77 25.84
C VAL A 85 12.82 -7.50 25.56
N LEU A 86 13.81 -7.34 26.44
CA LEU A 86 15.08 -8.07 26.39
C LEU A 86 15.04 -9.35 27.22
N LEU A 87 14.42 -9.29 28.39
CA LEU A 87 14.25 -10.43 29.31
C LEU A 87 12.89 -10.35 29.99
N GLN A 88 12.30 -11.50 30.27
CA GLN A 88 11.06 -11.61 31.03
C GLN A 88 11.22 -12.69 32.10
N GLU A 89 10.95 -12.34 33.36
CA GLU A 89 10.98 -13.26 34.51
C GLU A 89 9.59 -13.30 35.16
N GLY A 90 8.75 -14.25 34.76
CA GLY A 90 7.35 -14.32 35.19
C GLY A 90 6.46 -13.30 34.47
N ASP A 91 5.26 -13.08 35.01
CA ASP A 91 4.24 -12.22 34.37
C ASP A 91 4.37 -10.73 34.76
N ASP A 92 5.13 -10.45 35.82
CA ASP A 92 5.18 -9.13 36.46
C ASP A 92 6.51 -8.40 36.27
N ARG A 93 7.60 -9.08 35.88
CA ARG A 93 8.95 -8.51 35.76
C ARG A 93 9.56 -8.70 34.38
N GLU A 94 10.09 -7.61 33.84
CA GLU A 94 10.72 -7.59 32.53
C GLU A 94 11.84 -6.55 32.46
N VAL A 95 12.82 -6.78 31.58
CA VAL A 95 13.85 -5.82 31.19
C VAL A 95 13.51 -5.31 29.81
N VAL A 96 13.42 -3.99 29.68
CA VAL A 96 13.01 -3.30 28.47
C VAL A 96 14.18 -2.50 27.91
N TYR A 97 14.35 -2.57 26.59
CA TYR A 97 15.15 -1.64 25.82
C TYR A 97 14.25 -0.61 25.17
N TRP A 98 14.55 0.67 25.37
CA TRP A 98 13.79 1.78 24.81
C TRP A 98 14.72 2.80 24.17
N HIS A 99 14.65 2.94 22.86
CA HIS A 99 15.32 3.98 22.07
C HIS A 99 14.33 5.11 21.82
N VAL A 100 14.66 6.31 22.29
CA VAL A 100 13.78 7.46 22.38
C VAL A 100 14.26 8.58 21.46
N ASN A 101 13.34 9.07 20.65
CA ASN A 101 13.52 10.29 19.87
C ASN A 101 13.53 11.49 20.82
N PHE A 102 14.72 11.96 21.18
CA PHE A 102 14.84 13.25 21.87
C PHE A 102 14.72 14.40 20.89
N PRO A 103 14.09 15.52 21.28
CA PRO A 103 13.98 16.67 20.41
C PRO A 103 15.34 17.34 20.23
N TRP A 104 15.56 17.82 19.02
CA TRP A 104 16.76 18.54 18.61
C TRP A 104 17.00 19.78 19.51
N PRO A 105 18.25 20.19 19.82
CA PRO A 105 19.55 19.72 19.28
C PRO A 105 20.16 18.52 20.01
N MET A 106 19.39 17.84 20.87
CA MET A 106 19.96 16.78 21.68
C MET A 106 19.97 15.42 20.94
N SER A 107 21.05 14.67 21.06
CA SER A 107 21.13 13.30 20.52
C SER A 107 20.03 12.39 21.08
N HIS A 108 19.60 11.39 20.31
CA HIS A 108 18.65 10.39 20.80
C HIS A 108 19.23 9.63 22.01
N ARG A 109 18.35 9.15 22.89
CA ARG A 109 18.75 8.37 24.07
C ARG A 109 18.24 6.97 23.97
N ASP A 110 18.92 6.06 24.65
CA ASP A 110 18.35 4.76 24.92
C ASP A 110 18.48 4.36 26.39
N TYR A 111 17.50 3.57 26.82
CA TYR A 111 17.33 3.11 28.19
C TYR A 111 17.34 1.59 28.20
N VAL A 112 18.04 1.01 29.17
CA VAL A 112 17.93 -0.40 29.53
C VAL A 112 17.47 -0.43 30.99
N TYR A 113 16.21 -0.80 31.21
CA TYR A 113 15.61 -0.73 32.54
C TYR A 113 14.77 -1.95 32.87
N GLN A 114 14.79 -2.33 34.14
CA GLN A 114 13.88 -3.32 34.69
C GLN A 114 12.59 -2.61 35.10
N ARG A 115 11.43 -3.19 34.75
CA ARG A 115 10.14 -2.76 35.30
C ARG A 115 9.41 -3.91 35.99
N GLN A 116 8.63 -3.57 37.02
CA GLN A 116 7.78 -4.50 37.75
C GLN A 116 6.39 -3.91 37.99
N LEU A 117 5.33 -4.67 37.67
CA LEU A 117 3.93 -4.32 38.00
C LEU A 117 3.48 -5.06 39.25
N LYS A 118 2.82 -4.37 40.18
CA LYS A 118 1.99 -5.00 41.23
C LYS A 118 0.62 -4.36 41.29
N ILE A 119 -0.37 -5.18 41.62
CA ILE A 119 -1.73 -4.72 41.92
C ILE A 119 -1.89 -4.72 43.44
N LEU A 120 -2.19 -3.57 44.01
CA LEU A 120 -2.37 -3.36 45.44
C LEU A 120 -3.79 -2.86 45.73
N GLN A 121 -4.22 -3.01 46.97
CA GLN A 121 -5.40 -2.32 47.49
C GLN A 121 -4.93 -1.02 48.16
N THR A 122 -5.54 0.09 47.81
CA THR A 122 -5.26 1.39 48.42
C THR A 122 -5.93 1.51 49.79
N GLU A 123 -5.58 2.51 50.61
CA GLU A 123 -6.18 2.70 51.93
C GLU A 123 -7.68 3.00 51.83
N SER A 124 -8.10 3.64 50.73
CA SER A 124 -9.51 3.88 50.39
C SER A 124 -10.25 2.64 49.88
N GLY A 125 -9.60 1.47 49.77
CA GLY A 125 -10.19 0.20 49.31
C GLY A 125 -10.33 0.06 47.79
N ASN A 126 -9.65 0.90 47.00
CA ASN A 126 -9.62 0.77 45.54
C ASN A 126 -8.45 -0.12 45.09
N GLN A 127 -8.59 -0.79 43.94
CA GLN A 127 -7.44 -1.44 43.30
C GLN A 127 -6.54 -0.40 42.64
N ALA A 128 -5.23 -0.48 42.90
CA ALA A 128 -4.21 0.32 42.25
C ALA A 128 -3.20 -0.55 41.50
N TRP A 129 -2.90 -0.16 40.26
CA TRP A 129 -1.87 -0.74 39.43
C TRP A 129 -0.61 0.10 39.58
N VAL A 130 0.43 -0.48 40.18
CA VAL A 130 1.69 0.21 40.48
C VAL A 130 2.81 -0.39 39.64
N VAL A 131 3.40 0.44 38.78
CA VAL A 131 4.55 0.08 37.95
C VAL A 131 5.78 0.82 38.44
N LEU A 132 6.78 0.08 38.87
CA LEU A 132 8.10 0.62 39.21
C LEU A 132 9.07 0.29 38.08
N ALA A 133 9.96 1.22 37.76
CA ALA A 133 11.05 0.98 36.82
C ALA A 133 12.35 1.62 37.28
N LYS A 134 13.48 0.95 37.02
CA LYS A 134 14.82 1.45 37.30
C LYS A 134 15.82 0.98 36.25
N ALA A 135 16.83 1.81 35.98
CA ALA A 135 17.96 1.43 35.12
C ALA A 135 18.60 0.10 35.58
N CYS A 136 18.98 -0.76 34.63
CA CYS A 136 19.64 -2.04 34.89
C CYS A 136 20.83 -2.29 33.93
N ASN A 137 21.61 -1.25 33.68
CA ASN A 137 22.74 -1.26 32.74
C ASN A 137 23.82 -2.31 33.08
N GLU A 138 23.91 -2.73 34.35
CA GLU A 138 24.85 -3.76 34.84
C GLU A 138 24.70 -5.11 34.11
N LEU A 139 23.53 -5.39 33.53
CA LEU A 139 23.25 -6.65 32.83
C LEU A 139 23.88 -6.71 31.43
N ASN A 140 24.33 -5.57 30.86
CA ASN A 140 25.00 -5.47 29.55
C ASN A 140 24.35 -6.29 28.42
N LEU A 141 23.01 -6.31 28.38
CA LEU A 141 22.24 -7.14 27.45
C LEU A 141 22.28 -6.65 26.00
N ILE A 142 22.58 -5.37 25.79
CA ILE A 142 22.65 -4.75 24.47
C ILE A 142 23.78 -3.71 24.43
N PRO A 143 24.64 -3.72 23.39
CA PRO A 143 25.70 -2.73 23.25
C PRO A 143 25.13 -1.31 23.08
N GLU A 144 25.94 -0.31 23.43
CA GLU A 144 25.66 1.09 23.13
C GLU A 144 25.69 1.33 21.61
N LYS A 145 24.73 2.12 21.12
CA LYS A 145 24.66 2.48 19.69
C LYS A 145 25.45 3.76 19.43
N SER A 146 26.14 3.81 18.28
CA SER A 146 26.83 5.03 17.85
C SER A 146 25.82 6.16 17.63
N GLY A 147 26.11 7.35 18.15
CA GLY A 147 25.25 8.54 18.04
C GLY A 147 24.03 8.57 18.98
N VAL A 148 23.88 7.58 19.86
CA VAL A 148 22.80 7.49 20.85
C VAL A 148 23.41 7.48 22.25
N ILE A 149 22.86 8.28 23.17
CA ILE A 149 23.37 8.40 24.53
C ILE A 149 22.62 7.42 25.45
N ARG A 150 23.36 6.46 26.03
CA ARG A 150 22.82 5.53 27.03
C ARG A 150 22.53 6.24 28.34
N VAL A 151 21.27 6.20 28.77
CA VAL A 151 20.85 6.72 30.09
C VAL A 151 21.16 5.69 31.15
N ILE A 152 22.04 6.07 32.07
CA ILE A 152 22.52 5.14 33.10
C ILE A 152 21.75 5.21 34.42
N ASP A 153 21.16 6.36 34.70
CA ASP A 153 20.41 6.63 35.92
C ASP A 153 18.97 6.97 35.53
N TYR A 154 18.07 6.08 35.90
CA TYR A 154 16.65 6.16 35.57
C TYR A 154 15.86 5.54 36.71
N LEU A 155 14.88 6.28 37.22
CA LEU A 155 13.96 5.83 38.24
C LEU A 155 12.56 6.35 37.92
N GLN A 156 11.59 5.44 37.96
CA GLN A 156 10.19 5.75 37.77
C GLN A 156 9.33 4.98 38.76
N SER A 157 8.34 5.69 39.30
CA SER A 157 7.23 5.11 40.03
C SER A 157 5.93 5.61 39.41
N CYS A 158 5.06 4.72 38.96
CA CYS A 158 3.76 5.05 38.38
C CYS A 158 2.67 4.28 39.13
N ALA A 159 1.58 4.94 39.49
CA ALA A 159 0.44 4.33 40.16
C ALA A 159 -0.86 4.82 39.52
N LEU A 160 -1.79 3.90 39.27
CA LEU A 160 -3.07 4.16 38.60
C LEU A 160 -4.20 3.56 39.44
N THR A 161 -5.22 4.34 39.77
CA THR A 161 -6.41 3.89 40.51
C THR A 161 -7.68 4.48 39.92
N SER A 162 -8.83 3.93 40.29
CA SER A 162 -10.12 4.42 39.82
C SER A 162 -10.39 5.82 40.36
N ASP A 163 -10.92 6.71 39.53
CA ASP A 163 -11.41 8.02 39.98
C ASP A 163 -12.84 7.96 40.53
N GLY A 164 -13.49 6.79 40.49
CA GLY A 164 -14.88 6.57 40.90
C GLY A 164 -15.94 7.04 39.90
N GLN A 165 -15.56 7.67 38.80
CA GLN A 165 -16.45 8.18 37.74
C GLN A 165 -16.25 7.47 36.39
N GLY A 166 -15.49 6.37 36.38
CA GLY A 166 -15.22 5.57 35.18
C GLY A 166 -13.96 5.99 34.43
N GLY A 167 -13.14 6.87 35.00
CA GLY A 167 -11.80 7.21 34.56
C GLY A 167 -10.72 6.70 35.52
N THR A 168 -9.50 7.18 35.31
CA THR A 168 -8.31 6.79 36.08
C THR A 168 -7.67 8.00 36.71
N ARG A 169 -7.42 7.97 38.02
CA ARG A 169 -6.46 8.87 38.68
C ARG A 169 -5.05 8.28 38.54
N ALA A 170 -4.10 9.13 38.15
CA ALA A 170 -2.73 8.74 37.88
C ALA A 170 -1.73 9.56 38.69
N TYR A 171 -0.69 8.87 39.16
CA TYR A 171 0.50 9.45 39.79
C TYR A 171 1.72 8.90 39.08
N MET A 172 2.68 9.77 38.78
CA MET A 172 3.99 9.36 38.29
C MET A 172 5.10 10.21 38.90
N GLN A 173 6.08 9.57 39.50
CA GLN A 173 7.36 10.17 39.84
C GLN A 173 8.41 9.69 38.85
N TYR A 174 9.17 10.63 38.33
CA TYR A 174 10.13 10.39 37.25
C TYR A 174 11.44 11.12 37.53
N TYR A 175 12.54 10.42 37.29
CA TYR A 175 13.89 10.97 37.30
C TYR A 175 14.75 10.20 36.30
N ASP A 176 15.49 10.94 35.49
CA ASP A 176 16.55 10.41 34.65
C ASP A 176 17.73 11.38 34.56
N ASP A 177 18.92 10.83 34.30
CA ASP A 177 20.09 11.60 33.90
C ASP A 177 20.24 11.50 32.37
N PRO A 178 19.79 12.51 31.60
CA PRO A 178 19.86 12.48 30.15
C PRO A 178 21.29 12.62 29.60
N ARG A 179 22.28 12.82 30.49
CA ARG A 179 23.68 13.14 30.22
C ARG A 179 23.85 14.37 29.32
N GLY A 180 24.32 15.46 29.94
CA GLY A 180 24.49 16.77 29.30
C GLY A 180 23.45 17.79 29.79
N SER A 181 23.76 19.08 29.65
CA SER A 181 22.86 20.15 30.06
C SER A 181 21.68 20.27 29.09
N ILE A 182 20.45 20.17 29.60
CA ILE A 182 19.25 20.44 28.80
C ILE A 182 19.15 21.95 28.54
N PRO A 183 19.12 22.41 27.27
CA PRO A 183 18.95 23.83 26.96
C PRO A 183 17.64 24.38 27.53
N THR A 184 17.66 25.62 28.05
CA THR A 184 16.45 26.27 28.61
C THR A 184 15.31 26.38 27.59
N MET A 185 15.63 26.53 26.29
CA MET A 185 14.64 26.49 25.22
C MET A 185 13.89 25.15 25.20
N LEU A 186 14.59 24.03 25.36
CA LEU A 186 13.99 22.69 25.33
C LEU A 186 13.10 22.44 26.57
N ILE A 187 13.48 22.99 27.72
CA ILE A 187 12.66 22.97 28.93
C ILE A 187 11.34 23.73 28.68
N ASN A 188 11.42 24.91 28.05
CA ASN A 188 10.25 25.72 27.71
C ASN A 188 9.37 25.07 26.63
N TRP A 189 9.98 24.46 25.61
CA TRP A 189 9.27 23.70 24.58
C TRP A 189 8.57 22.47 25.17
N GLY A 190 9.26 21.73 26.05
CA GLY A 190 8.70 20.59 26.76
C GLY A 190 7.47 20.99 27.57
N ALA A 191 7.53 22.12 28.29
CA ALA A 191 6.40 22.62 29.07
C ALA A 191 5.20 23.08 28.22
N LYS A 192 5.44 23.71 27.06
CA LYS A 192 4.38 24.33 26.23
C LYS A 192 3.80 23.42 25.15
N THR A 193 4.58 22.48 24.63
CA THR A 193 4.24 21.71 23.43
C THR A 193 4.48 20.22 23.63
N GLY A 194 5.66 19.82 24.12
CA GLY A 194 6.02 18.41 24.25
C GLY A 194 5.12 17.63 25.22
N VAL A 195 4.97 18.14 26.45
CA VAL A 195 4.12 17.53 27.49
C VAL A 195 2.65 17.51 27.08
N PRO A 196 2.02 18.63 26.66
CA PRO A 196 0.61 18.61 26.22
C PRO A 196 0.35 17.62 25.08
N GLY A 197 1.23 17.55 24.07
CA GLY A 197 1.09 16.63 22.95
C GLY A 197 1.14 15.16 23.40
N PHE A 198 2.14 14.83 24.22
CA PHE A 198 2.28 13.48 24.79
C PHE A 198 1.06 13.06 25.62
N LEU A 199 0.55 13.95 26.46
CA LEU A 199 -0.62 13.68 27.29
C LEU A 199 -1.89 13.47 26.45
N SER A 200 -2.06 14.23 25.37
CA SER A 200 -3.18 14.03 24.42
C SER A 200 -3.14 12.63 23.79
N MET A 201 -1.94 12.17 23.41
CA MET A 201 -1.74 10.83 22.83
C MET A 201 -2.02 9.75 23.87
N MET A 202 -1.54 9.93 25.11
CA MET A 202 -1.78 9.01 26.23
C MET A 202 -3.26 8.92 26.61
N GLN A 203 -4.03 10.01 26.56
CA GLN A 203 -5.47 10.00 26.82
C GLN A 203 -6.26 9.26 25.73
N LYS A 204 -5.84 9.34 24.46
CA LYS A 204 -6.52 8.69 23.32
C LYS A 204 -6.21 7.19 23.19
N ALA A 205 -5.00 6.77 23.57
CA ALA A 205 -4.53 5.40 23.36
C ALA A 205 -5.41 4.31 24.00
N PRO A 206 -5.90 4.43 25.25
CA PRO A 206 -6.83 3.45 25.83
C PRO A 206 -8.13 3.29 25.02
N THR A 207 -8.71 4.39 24.55
CA THR A 207 -9.94 4.35 23.73
C THR A 207 -9.69 3.63 22.40
N MET A 208 -8.54 3.89 21.77
CA MET A 208 -8.12 3.22 20.54
C MET A 208 -7.87 1.71 20.75
N LEU A 209 -7.22 1.32 21.85
CA LEU A 209 -7.00 -0.09 22.18
C LEU A 209 -8.32 -0.82 22.46
N LYS A 210 -9.24 -0.18 23.20
CA LYS A 210 -10.57 -0.74 23.48
C LYS A 210 -11.37 -0.98 22.20
N ALA A 211 -11.29 -0.05 21.24
CA ALA A 211 -11.89 -0.22 19.92
C ALA A 211 -11.22 -1.36 19.12
N ALA A 212 -9.89 -1.41 19.11
CA ALA A 212 -9.11 -2.43 18.39
C ALA A 212 -9.31 -3.85 18.96
N THR A 213 -9.38 -3.99 20.28
CA THR A 213 -9.61 -5.27 20.96
C THR A 213 -11.05 -5.77 20.81
N ALA A 214 -12.04 -4.88 20.85
CA ALA A 214 -13.42 -5.22 20.50
C ALA A 214 -13.54 -5.68 19.04
N ALA A 215 -12.81 -5.04 18.11
CA ALA A 215 -12.73 -5.46 16.71
C ALA A 215 -11.97 -6.78 16.52
N ALA A 216 -10.89 -7.02 17.26
CA ALA A 216 -10.10 -8.24 17.20
C ALA A 216 -10.84 -9.47 17.77
N ALA A 217 -11.67 -9.28 18.80
CA ALA A 217 -12.52 -10.33 19.37
C ALA A 217 -13.59 -10.84 18.38
N LEU A 218 -14.00 -10.00 17.41
CA LEU A 218 -14.92 -10.35 16.33
C LEU A 218 -14.19 -10.94 15.10
N GLY A 219 -12.87 -10.73 14.97
CA GLY A 219 -12.08 -11.04 13.78
C GLY A 219 -11.12 -12.24 13.89
N ALA A 220 -11.25 -13.10 14.90
CA ALA A 220 -10.36 -14.25 15.12
C ALA A 220 -10.58 -15.46 14.15
N GLN A 221 -10.78 -15.18 12.85
CA GLN A 221 -10.62 -16.14 11.76
C GLN A 221 -9.86 -15.47 10.59
N CYS A 222 -8.69 -16.02 10.27
CA CYS A 222 -7.76 -15.69 9.16
C CYS A 222 -6.59 -14.71 9.43
N GLY A 223 -5.47 -15.26 9.91
CA GLY A 223 -4.20 -15.39 9.18
C GLY A 223 -3.40 -14.15 8.72
N ARG A 224 -2.29 -13.89 9.42
CA ARG A 224 -1.18 -12.93 9.11
C ARG A 224 -0.24 -13.38 7.98
N LEU A 225 0.49 -12.43 7.37
CA LEU A 225 1.98 -12.31 7.31
C LEU A 225 2.40 -11.08 6.46
N LEU A 226 2.98 -10.02 7.06
CA LEU A 226 4.41 -9.60 7.13
C LEU A 226 5.03 -9.03 5.83
N LEU A 227 5.33 -7.72 5.87
CA LEU A 227 6.16 -6.98 4.91
C LEU A 227 7.58 -6.82 5.45
N SER A 228 8.59 -6.96 4.57
CA SER A 228 9.97 -6.58 4.86
C SER A 228 10.69 -6.03 3.62
N ARG A 229 11.50 -5.00 3.86
CA ARG A 229 12.64 -4.48 3.06
C ARG A 229 12.33 -3.63 1.82
N ILE A 230 12.60 -2.33 1.94
CA ILE A 230 12.78 -1.39 0.81
C ILE A 230 14.29 -1.21 0.58
N PRO A 231 14.81 -1.46 -0.63
CA PRO A 231 16.14 -1.01 -1.02
C PRO A 231 16.10 0.33 -1.77
N LEU A 232 17.01 1.22 -1.41
CA LEU A 232 17.38 2.41 -2.17
C LEU A 232 18.03 1.99 -3.51
N ARG A 233 17.48 2.42 -4.65
CA ARG A 233 18.23 2.73 -5.89
C ARG A 233 17.38 3.49 -6.94
N CYS A 234 17.88 4.70 -7.25
CA CYS A 234 17.98 5.46 -8.51
C CYS A 234 17.05 5.17 -9.72
N HIS A 235 16.56 6.28 -10.30
CA HIS A 235 15.83 6.49 -11.56
C HIS A 235 14.32 6.19 -11.59
N ARG A 236 13.52 7.05 -10.94
CA ARG A 236 12.11 7.25 -11.27
C ARG A 236 11.87 8.74 -11.53
N CYS A 237 11.49 9.12 -12.75
CA CYS A 237 11.02 10.47 -13.07
C CYS A 237 9.61 10.77 -12.51
N LEU A 238 9.11 9.87 -11.65
CA LEU A 238 7.83 9.94 -10.93
C LEU A 238 7.98 10.34 -9.47
N HIS A 239 9.15 10.78 -9.00
CA HIS A 239 9.32 11.13 -7.58
C HIS A 239 8.48 12.33 -7.11
N SER A 240 7.83 13.08 -8.00
CA SER A 240 6.90 14.14 -7.61
C SER A 240 5.69 14.17 -8.53
N LEU A 241 4.50 14.30 -7.93
CA LEU A 241 3.26 14.58 -8.64
C LEU A 241 3.42 15.87 -9.47
N PRO A 242 3.03 15.91 -10.76
CA PRO A 242 3.13 17.13 -11.56
C PRO A 242 2.39 18.30 -10.91
N ASP A 243 2.98 19.50 -10.95
CA ASP A 243 2.41 20.68 -10.28
C ASP A 243 0.99 21.02 -10.77
N SER A 244 0.67 20.70 -12.03
CA SER A 244 -0.68 20.83 -12.60
C SER A 244 -1.73 19.93 -11.96
N LEU A 245 -1.32 18.78 -11.40
CA LEU A 245 -2.21 17.82 -10.75
C LEU A 245 -2.31 18.03 -9.24
N ARG A 246 -1.34 18.73 -8.61
CA ARG A 246 -1.30 18.95 -7.15
C ARG A 246 -2.61 19.51 -6.58
N PRO A 247 -3.24 20.57 -7.16
CA PRO A 247 -4.50 21.09 -6.62
C PRO A 247 -5.66 20.07 -6.69
N LYS A 248 -5.71 19.27 -7.77
CA LYS A 248 -6.74 18.23 -7.94
C LYS A 248 -6.53 17.08 -6.95
N PHE A 249 -5.27 16.70 -6.74
CA PHE A 249 -4.85 15.70 -5.76
C PHE A 249 -5.18 16.14 -4.34
N ASP A 250 -4.81 17.36 -3.95
CA ASP A 250 -5.11 17.93 -2.63
C ASP A 250 -6.61 18.01 -2.35
N ALA A 251 -7.40 18.42 -3.35
CA ALA A 251 -8.85 18.41 -3.23
C ALA A 251 -9.41 16.99 -3.06
N ARG A 252 -8.81 15.98 -3.70
CA ARG A 252 -9.24 14.58 -3.60
C ARG A 252 -8.91 13.97 -2.24
N ILE A 253 -7.69 14.14 -1.74
CA ILE A 253 -7.30 13.62 -0.42
C ILE A 253 -8.15 14.25 0.68
N GLY A 254 -8.47 15.56 0.58
CA GLY A 254 -9.35 16.24 1.52
C GLY A 254 -10.78 15.68 1.51
N ARG A 255 -11.33 15.37 0.33
CA ARG A 255 -12.64 14.72 0.22
C ARG A 255 -12.63 13.30 0.80
N LEU A 256 -11.58 12.52 0.55
CA LEU A 256 -11.47 11.15 1.05
C LEU A 256 -11.31 11.10 2.56
N SER A 257 -10.51 12.00 3.13
CA SER A 257 -10.38 12.17 4.59
C SER A 257 -11.74 12.53 5.21
N ALA A 258 -12.46 13.51 4.65
CA ALA A 258 -13.79 13.88 5.13
C ALA A 258 -14.84 12.76 4.95
N GLU A 259 -14.77 12.01 3.86
CA GLU A 259 -15.64 10.84 3.62
C GLU A 259 -15.39 9.74 4.64
N PHE A 260 -14.12 9.46 4.94
CA PHE A 260 -13.70 8.48 5.93
C PHE A 260 -14.14 8.87 7.35
N ASP A 261 -13.99 10.16 7.72
CA ASP A 261 -14.48 10.69 8.99
C ASP A 261 -16.00 10.57 9.11
N ALA A 262 -16.74 10.95 8.06
CA ALA A 262 -18.19 10.84 8.01
C ALA A 262 -18.66 9.38 8.09
N LEU A 263 -17.95 8.45 7.44
CA LEU A 263 -18.21 7.01 7.51
C LEU A 263 -17.96 6.47 8.92
N THR A 264 -16.84 6.85 9.54
CA THR A 264 -16.50 6.49 10.92
C THR A 264 -17.55 6.99 11.91
N ALA A 265 -18.01 8.23 11.75
CA ALA A 265 -19.07 8.80 12.57
C ALA A 265 -20.41 8.07 12.40
N ARG A 266 -20.78 7.70 11.16
CA ARG A 266 -22.01 6.94 10.88
C ARG A 266 -21.98 5.56 11.53
N ILE A 267 -20.86 4.84 11.44
CA ILE A 267 -20.68 3.53 12.08
C ILE A 267 -20.79 3.67 13.61
N ALA A 268 -20.14 4.67 14.20
CA ALA A 268 -20.21 4.93 15.64
C ALA A 268 -21.64 5.27 16.10
N GLN A 269 -22.36 6.11 15.37
CA GLN A 269 -23.75 6.45 15.66
C GLN A 269 -24.67 5.23 15.57
N ALA A 270 -24.49 4.40 14.54
CA ALA A 270 -25.29 3.20 14.34
C ALA A 270 -25.02 2.13 15.41
N ALA A 271 -23.75 1.99 15.85
CA ALA A 271 -23.39 1.12 16.96
C ALA A 271 -24.02 1.59 18.29
N ASN A 272 -23.98 2.89 18.56
CA ASN A 272 -24.62 3.48 19.75
C ASN A 272 -26.16 3.32 19.73
N ALA A 273 -26.79 3.47 18.56
CA ALA A 273 -28.23 3.25 18.39
C ALA A 273 -28.62 1.78 18.58
N ALA A 274 -27.81 0.84 18.06
CA ALA A 274 -28.03 -0.59 18.26
C ALA A 274 -27.90 -1.01 19.73
N ALA A 275 -26.99 -0.37 20.49
CA ALA A 275 -26.88 -0.57 21.94
C ALA A 275 -28.09 -0.03 22.74
N ALA A 276 -28.88 0.88 22.15
CA ALA A 276 -30.01 1.54 22.80
C ALA A 276 -31.39 0.92 22.48
N SER A 277 -31.49 0.02 21.50
CA SER A 277 -32.77 -0.59 21.09
C SER A 277 -32.65 -2.11 20.86
N ASP A 278 -33.48 -2.90 21.55
CA ASP A 278 -33.68 -4.33 21.28
C ASP A 278 -34.38 -4.53 19.92
N GLY A 279 -33.59 -4.67 18.85
CA GLY A 279 -34.03 -5.23 17.57
C GLY A 279 -34.50 -4.21 16.53
N ALA A 280 -33.61 -3.91 15.57
CA ALA A 280 -34.01 -3.39 14.26
C ALA A 280 -33.10 -3.98 13.16
N ALA A 281 -33.56 -5.06 12.52
CA ALA A 281 -32.90 -5.74 11.40
C ALA A 281 -32.47 -4.85 10.19
N PRO A 282 -33.15 -3.74 9.81
CA PRO A 282 -32.71 -2.91 8.67
C PRO A 282 -31.48 -2.03 8.95
N ALA A 283 -31.07 -1.85 10.21
CA ALA A 283 -29.84 -1.12 10.55
C ALA A 283 -28.57 -1.99 10.31
N ALA A 284 -28.68 -3.31 10.49
CA ALA A 284 -27.54 -4.23 10.41
C ALA A 284 -26.93 -4.30 8.99
N ALA A 285 -27.76 -4.37 7.94
CA ALA A 285 -27.28 -4.45 6.56
C ALA A 285 -26.56 -3.16 6.09
N LYS A 286 -27.00 -2.00 6.58
CA LYS A 286 -26.35 -0.71 6.29
C LYS A 286 -25.04 -0.55 7.06
N ILE A 287 -24.97 -1.05 8.30
CA ILE A 287 -23.74 -1.11 9.10
C ILE A 287 -22.72 -2.06 8.46
N GLU A 288 -23.14 -3.21 7.97
CA GLU A 288 -22.27 -4.18 7.30
C GLU A 288 -21.65 -3.59 6.03
N SER A 289 -22.46 -2.92 5.20
CA SER A 289 -22.01 -2.20 4.01
C SER A 289 -21.05 -1.04 4.33
N ASP A 290 -21.41 -0.19 5.30
CA ASP A 290 -20.56 0.94 5.72
C ASP A 290 -19.24 0.43 6.34
N SER A 291 -19.27 -0.66 7.11
CA SER A 291 -18.07 -1.28 7.70
C SER A 291 -17.17 -1.90 6.63
N ALA A 292 -17.74 -2.55 5.61
CA ALA A 292 -16.96 -3.06 4.48
C ALA A 292 -16.26 -1.93 3.71
N LYS A 293 -16.98 -0.83 3.44
CA LYS A 293 -16.39 0.37 2.81
C LYS A 293 -15.32 1.01 3.69
N TRP A 294 -15.50 1.02 5.00
CA TRP A 294 -14.52 1.55 5.96
C TRP A 294 -13.22 0.74 5.93
N HIS A 295 -13.31 -0.59 5.94
CA HIS A 295 -12.14 -1.46 5.84
C HIS A 295 -11.39 -1.28 4.52
N GLN A 296 -12.10 -1.04 3.41
CA GLN A 296 -11.47 -0.76 2.12
C GLN A 296 -10.72 0.58 2.11
N LEU A 297 -11.27 1.62 2.76
CA LEU A 297 -10.67 2.96 2.76
C LEU A 297 -9.59 3.16 3.84
N LYS A 298 -9.61 2.39 4.93
CA LYS A 298 -8.70 2.55 6.07
C LYS A 298 -7.20 2.65 5.69
N PRO A 299 -6.64 1.77 4.83
CA PRO A 299 -5.22 1.86 4.48
C PRO A 299 -4.85 3.15 3.75
N LEU A 300 -5.79 3.67 2.94
CA LEU A 300 -5.61 4.93 2.22
C LEU A 300 -5.75 6.13 3.16
N ALA A 301 -6.72 6.09 4.08
CA ALA A 301 -6.93 7.12 5.08
C ALA A 301 -5.70 7.30 5.99
N ASP A 302 -5.11 6.20 6.46
CA ASP A 302 -3.91 6.24 7.32
C ASP A 302 -2.74 6.96 6.63
N LYS A 303 -2.51 6.68 5.35
CA LYS A 303 -1.47 7.36 4.57
C LYS A 303 -1.78 8.83 4.31
N ILE A 304 -3.06 9.17 4.10
CA ILE A 304 -3.48 10.56 3.97
C ILE A 304 -3.21 11.31 5.28
N ASP A 305 -3.52 10.72 6.43
CA ASP A 305 -3.26 11.33 7.74
C ASP A 305 -1.75 11.52 7.97
N ASP A 306 -0.92 10.53 7.65
CA ASP A 306 0.54 10.63 7.70
C ASP A 306 1.07 11.76 6.80
N LEU A 307 0.53 11.87 5.58
CA LEU A 307 0.89 12.92 4.62
C LEU A 307 0.52 14.31 5.17
N LEU A 308 -0.69 14.47 5.72
CA LEU A 308 -1.17 15.74 6.28
C LEU A 308 -0.33 16.16 7.48
N LEU A 309 0.01 15.22 8.37
CA LEU A 309 0.88 15.47 9.52
C LEU A 309 2.28 15.90 9.07
N LEU A 310 2.89 15.20 8.10
CA LEU A 310 4.21 15.56 7.59
C LEU A 310 4.23 16.93 6.91
N ARG A 311 3.17 17.27 6.15
CA ARG A 311 3.01 18.60 5.56
C ARG A 311 2.90 19.69 6.62
N GLN A 312 2.17 19.44 7.70
CA GLN A 312 2.08 20.36 8.82
C GLN A 312 3.45 20.58 9.48
N LEU A 313 4.17 19.51 9.82
CA LEU A 313 5.50 19.58 10.44
C LEU A 313 6.51 20.31 9.54
N ALA A 314 6.48 20.06 8.22
CA ALA A 314 7.31 20.78 7.26
C ALA A 314 6.97 22.29 7.22
N ALA A 315 5.69 22.65 7.25
CA ALA A 315 5.27 24.05 7.30
C ALA A 315 5.73 24.76 8.59
N GLU A 316 5.60 24.10 9.74
CA GLU A 316 6.10 24.60 11.04
C GLU A 316 7.64 24.78 11.02
N THR A 317 8.37 23.83 10.41
CA THR A 317 9.82 23.93 10.25
C THR A 317 10.22 25.11 9.38
N ARG A 318 9.51 25.34 8.26
CA ARG A 318 9.76 26.51 7.39
C ARG A 318 9.47 27.82 8.10
N GLN A 319 8.41 27.87 8.91
CA GLN A 319 8.12 29.04 9.75
C GLN A 319 9.24 29.30 10.74
N LEU A 320 9.77 28.26 11.39
CA LEU A 320 10.91 28.37 12.30
C LEU A 320 12.18 28.86 11.59
N ILE A 321 12.50 28.33 10.41
CA ILE A 321 13.62 28.81 9.59
C ILE A 321 13.43 30.30 9.26
N SER A 322 12.22 30.71 8.91
CA SER A 322 11.93 32.12 8.60
C SER A 322 12.06 33.04 9.81
N SER A 323 11.70 32.58 11.01
CA SER A 323 11.87 33.36 12.23
C SER A 323 13.33 33.45 12.66
N LEU A 324 14.12 32.38 12.46
CA LEU A 324 15.56 32.39 12.69
C LEU A 324 16.28 33.36 11.73
N ASN A 325 15.91 33.34 10.44
CA ASN A 325 16.47 34.27 9.46
C ASN A 325 15.96 35.71 9.60
N GLY A 326 14.76 35.91 10.18
CA GLY A 326 14.14 37.22 10.36
C GLY A 326 14.62 37.97 11.61
N VAL A 327 15.47 37.35 12.44
CA VAL A 327 16.03 37.99 13.64
C VAL A 327 17.32 38.78 13.34
N ASP A 328 17.95 38.61 12.17
CA ASP A 328 19.07 39.44 11.73
C ASP A 328 18.85 39.98 10.32
N GLY A 329 18.18 41.13 10.24
CA GLY A 329 18.50 42.09 9.19
C GLY A 329 19.91 42.62 9.47
N ASP A 330 20.84 42.39 8.55
CA ASP A 330 22.22 42.91 8.51
C ASP A 330 23.34 42.01 9.08
N LEU A 331 23.37 40.71 8.77
CA LEU A 331 24.64 39.97 8.83
C LEU A 331 24.90 39.22 7.52
N GLU A 332 25.73 39.86 6.70
CA GLU A 332 26.57 39.24 5.69
C GLU A 332 27.32 38.03 6.31
N ASP A 333 27.30 36.90 5.60
CA ASP A 333 28.27 35.80 5.69
C ASP A 333 28.88 35.54 7.09
N GLY A 334 28.04 35.16 8.06
CA GLY A 334 28.46 34.88 9.42
C GLY A 334 28.59 33.39 9.71
N ASP A 335 29.81 32.90 9.86
CA ASP A 335 30.20 31.57 10.34
C ASP A 335 29.83 31.34 11.84
N GLY A 336 28.58 31.60 12.24
CA GLY A 336 28.08 31.55 13.62
C GLY A 336 27.13 30.38 13.91
N GLU A 337 26.94 30.06 15.20
CA GLU A 337 26.06 28.97 15.68
C GLU A 337 24.66 29.01 15.04
N ASP A 338 24.06 30.19 14.85
CA ASP A 338 22.74 30.35 14.22
C ASP A 338 22.70 29.91 12.75
N GLY A 339 23.82 30.04 12.01
CA GLY A 339 23.95 29.55 10.63
C GLY A 339 23.93 28.03 10.55
N GLU A 340 24.65 27.35 11.45
CA GLU A 340 24.62 25.88 11.54
C GLU A 340 23.22 25.36 11.93
N LEU A 341 22.52 26.03 12.86
CA LEU A 341 21.15 25.67 13.25
C LEU A 341 20.16 25.81 12.08
N VAL A 342 20.28 26.89 11.30
CA VAL A 342 19.46 27.12 10.11
C VAL A 342 19.73 26.05 9.05
N ASP A 343 20.99 25.65 8.85
CA ASP A 343 21.35 24.63 7.87
C ASP A 343 20.88 23.23 8.27
N MET A 344 20.92 22.89 9.57
CA MET A 344 20.31 21.66 10.08
C MET A 344 18.79 21.63 9.87
N ALA A 345 18.10 22.73 10.14
CA ALA A 345 16.65 22.84 9.93
C ALA A 345 16.27 22.74 8.44
N LYS A 346 17.06 23.35 7.54
CA LYS A 346 16.90 23.18 6.08
C LYS A 346 17.07 21.72 5.67
N GLN A 347 18.05 21.01 6.24
CA GLN A 347 18.30 19.61 5.93
C GLN A 347 17.13 18.70 6.39
N GLU A 348 16.63 18.89 7.61
CA GLU A 348 15.41 18.18 8.07
C GLU A 348 14.22 18.45 7.17
N ASN A 349 14.00 19.71 6.79
CA ASN A 349 12.88 20.06 5.91
C ASN A 349 13.06 19.42 4.53
N CYS A 350 14.29 19.28 4.03
CA CYS A 350 14.59 18.54 2.81
C CYS A 350 14.26 17.04 2.95
N ASP A 351 14.55 16.43 4.09
CA ASP A 351 14.21 15.03 4.38
C ASP A 351 12.67 14.84 4.47
N ARG A 352 11.96 15.77 5.13
CA ARG A 352 10.48 15.81 5.19
C ARG A 352 9.87 15.98 3.81
N ASP A 353 10.40 16.88 2.99
CA ASP A 353 9.93 17.11 1.62
C ASP A 353 10.12 15.86 0.74
N ARG A 354 11.21 15.10 0.95
CA ARG A 354 11.40 13.78 0.31
C ARG A 354 10.38 12.74 0.80
N ALA A 355 10.06 12.71 2.09
CA ALA A 355 9.05 11.80 2.63
C ALA A 355 7.64 12.14 2.13
N ILE A 356 7.28 13.43 2.09
CA ILE A 356 6.02 13.93 1.52
C ILE A 356 5.89 13.48 0.07
N ALA A 357 6.93 13.71 -0.74
CA ALA A 357 6.92 13.31 -2.15
C ALA A 357 6.74 11.79 -2.32
N GLY A 358 7.36 10.99 -1.44
CA GLY A 358 7.18 9.54 -1.40
C GLY A 358 5.74 9.11 -1.09
N LEU A 359 5.12 9.71 -0.07
CA LEU A 359 3.73 9.44 0.30
C LEU A 359 2.74 9.91 -0.77
N GLU A 360 2.98 11.07 -1.40
CA GLU A 360 2.16 11.56 -2.52
C GLU A 360 2.10 10.53 -3.66
N VAL A 361 3.24 9.93 -4.01
CA VAL A 361 3.32 8.88 -5.04
C VAL A 361 2.58 7.63 -4.61
N GLU A 362 2.78 7.17 -3.38
CA GLU A 362 2.13 5.96 -2.88
C GLU A 362 0.59 6.11 -2.82
N ILE A 363 0.11 7.26 -2.34
CA ILE A 363 -1.32 7.59 -2.34
C ILE A 363 -1.84 7.68 -3.78
N ALA A 364 -1.10 8.33 -4.69
CA ALA A 364 -1.50 8.41 -6.10
C ALA A 364 -1.61 7.02 -6.75
N GLU A 365 -0.67 6.11 -6.47
CA GLU A 365 -0.72 4.71 -6.93
C GLU A 365 -1.95 3.97 -6.37
N MET A 366 -2.29 4.18 -5.09
CA MET A 366 -3.49 3.59 -4.47
C MET A 366 -4.82 4.15 -5.00
N LEU A 367 -4.82 5.38 -5.53
CA LEU A 367 -5.99 5.98 -6.18
C LEU A 367 -6.24 5.41 -7.57
N LEU A 368 -5.23 4.82 -8.22
CA LEU A 368 -5.42 4.22 -9.53
C LEU A 368 -6.37 3.01 -9.42
N PRO A 369 -7.29 2.83 -10.39
CA PRO A 369 -8.13 1.66 -10.40
C PRO A 369 -7.28 0.39 -10.53
N PRO A 370 -7.74 -0.74 -9.95
CA PRO A 370 -7.02 -1.99 -10.04
C PRO A 370 -6.77 -2.36 -11.50
N ARG A 371 -5.58 -2.91 -11.76
CA ARG A 371 -5.20 -3.38 -13.10
C ARG A 371 -6.21 -4.41 -13.57
N SER A 372 -6.61 -4.31 -14.83
CA SER A 372 -7.71 -5.11 -15.40
C SER A 372 -7.36 -6.58 -15.64
N LEU A 373 -6.08 -6.95 -15.54
CA LEU A 373 -5.59 -8.31 -15.78
C LEU A 373 -4.62 -8.72 -14.66
N PRO A 374 -4.58 -10.01 -14.29
CA PRO A 374 -3.57 -10.55 -13.36
C PRO A 374 -2.16 -10.26 -13.83
N SER A 375 -1.25 -9.98 -12.89
CA SER A 375 0.13 -9.62 -13.20
C SER A 375 0.94 -10.76 -13.81
N ASP A 376 0.49 -12.01 -13.74
CA ASP A 376 1.20 -13.23 -14.11
C ASP A 376 0.71 -13.85 -15.44
N CYS A 377 -0.15 -13.16 -16.18
CA CYS A 377 -0.67 -13.67 -17.45
C CYS A 377 0.46 -13.82 -18.50
N SER A 378 0.55 -15.00 -19.12
CA SER A 378 1.40 -15.22 -20.28
C SER A 378 0.89 -14.43 -21.48
N VAL A 379 1.75 -14.24 -22.47
CA VAL A 379 1.47 -13.33 -23.60
C VAL A 379 1.82 -14.00 -24.91
N LEU A 380 0.94 -13.83 -25.90
CA LEU A 380 1.23 -14.13 -27.29
C LEU A 380 1.61 -12.83 -28.01
N LEU A 381 2.84 -12.77 -28.53
CA LEU A 381 3.34 -11.67 -29.35
C LEU A 381 3.48 -12.14 -30.80
N GLU A 382 2.71 -11.55 -31.70
CA GLU A 382 2.75 -11.81 -33.14
C GLU A 382 3.44 -10.66 -33.88
N VAL A 383 4.28 -10.99 -34.87
CA VAL A 383 4.91 -10.03 -35.78
C VAL A 383 4.57 -10.41 -37.22
N LYS A 384 4.02 -9.45 -37.98
CA LYS A 384 3.64 -9.64 -39.39
C LYS A 384 4.18 -8.50 -40.26
N PRO A 385 4.64 -8.78 -41.49
CA PRO A 385 5.07 -7.76 -42.43
C PRO A 385 3.87 -6.93 -42.91
N GLY A 386 4.09 -5.63 -43.10
CA GLY A 386 3.12 -4.70 -43.65
C GLY A 386 3.45 -4.29 -45.09
N VAL A 387 3.40 -2.99 -45.37
CA VAL A 387 3.72 -2.41 -46.68
C VAL A 387 5.24 -2.37 -46.87
N GLY A 388 5.73 -2.75 -48.04
CA GLY A 388 7.17 -2.76 -48.35
C GLY A 388 7.69 -4.07 -48.93
N GLY A 389 6.83 -5.08 -49.12
CA GLY A 389 7.17 -6.33 -49.80
C GLY A 389 8.30 -7.08 -49.10
N LEU A 390 9.37 -7.38 -49.85
CA LEU A 390 10.56 -8.07 -49.32
C LEU A 390 11.20 -7.35 -48.13
N GLU A 391 11.29 -6.02 -48.19
CA GLU A 391 11.89 -5.22 -47.12
C GLU A 391 11.05 -5.24 -45.83
N ALA A 392 9.71 -5.27 -45.96
CA ALA A 392 8.81 -5.41 -44.82
C ALA A 392 9.00 -6.75 -44.10
N MET A 393 9.30 -7.83 -44.85
CA MET A 393 9.61 -9.14 -44.27
C MET A 393 10.95 -9.14 -43.54
N LEU A 394 11.98 -8.47 -44.08
CA LEU A 394 13.26 -8.32 -43.39
C LEU A 394 13.10 -7.52 -42.09
N PHE A 395 12.35 -6.42 -42.13
CA PHE A 395 12.08 -5.62 -40.94
C PHE A 395 11.25 -6.37 -39.89
N ALA A 396 10.27 -7.18 -40.31
CA ALA A 396 9.52 -8.04 -39.40
C ALA A 396 10.43 -9.06 -38.70
N ALA A 397 11.42 -9.63 -39.39
CA ALA A 397 12.41 -10.52 -38.80
C ALA A 397 13.29 -9.81 -37.75
N GLU A 398 13.70 -8.55 -38.02
CA GLU A 398 14.46 -7.74 -37.06
C GLU A 398 13.67 -7.43 -35.79
N LEU A 399 12.39 -7.05 -35.92
CA LEU A 399 11.53 -6.83 -34.75
C LEU A 399 11.31 -8.12 -33.95
N PHE A 400 11.10 -9.24 -34.63
CA PHE A 400 10.95 -10.54 -33.99
C PHE A 400 12.20 -10.90 -33.19
N HIS A 401 13.39 -10.70 -33.76
CA HIS A 401 14.66 -10.87 -33.06
C HIS A 401 14.79 -9.92 -31.87
N MET A 402 14.47 -8.63 -32.05
CA MET A 402 14.50 -7.64 -30.98
C MET A 402 13.63 -8.06 -29.79
N TYR A 403 12.41 -8.55 -30.01
CA TYR A 403 11.56 -9.01 -28.90
C TYR A 403 12.08 -10.29 -28.23
N THR A 404 12.70 -11.21 -28.97
CA THR A 404 13.38 -12.35 -28.34
C THR A 404 14.54 -11.91 -27.43
N ALA A 405 15.37 -10.97 -27.90
CA ALA A 405 16.47 -10.40 -27.11
C ALA A 405 15.95 -9.60 -25.90
N TYR A 406 14.82 -8.90 -26.05
CA TYR A 406 14.19 -8.17 -24.95
C TYR A 406 13.63 -9.11 -23.87
N ALA A 407 12.98 -10.20 -24.27
CA ALA A 407 12.50 -11.23 -23.34
C ALA A 407 13.66 -11.84 -22.54
N GLN A 408 14.79 -12.16 -23.21
CA GLN A 408 16.01 -12.63 -22.55
C GLN A 408 16.59 -11.62 -21.57
N TYR A 409 16.66 -10.35 -21.96
CA TYR A 409 17.13 -9.26 -21.09
C TYR A 409 16.28 -9.13 -19.81
N LYS A 410 14.96 -9.33 -19.92
CA LYS A 410 14.04 -9.33 -18.78
C LYS A 410 14.04 -10.62 -17.97
N GLY A 411 14.76 -11.65 -18.41
CA GLY A 411 14.75 -12.97 -17.79
C GLY A 411 13.41 -13.71 -17.95
N TRP A 412 12.59 -13.32 -18.93
CA TRP A 412 11.34 -14.01 -19.23
C TRP A 412 11.61 -15.28 -20.02
N HIS A 413 10.81 -16.31 -19.75
CA HIS A 413 10.81 -17.49 -20.59
C HIS A 413 10.01 -17.19 -21.86
N PHE A 414 10.48 -17.67 -23.01
CA PHE A 414 9.74 -17.54 -24.25
C PHE A 414 9.93 -18.77 -25.13
N ASP A 415 8.86 -19.12 -25.84
CA ASP A 415 8.81 -20.19 -26.82
C ASP A 415 8.40 -19.63 -28.18
N ILE A 416 9.05 -20.10 -29.24
CA ILE A 416 8.69 -19.76 -30.61
C ILE A 416 7.53 -20.66 -31.03
N VAL A 417 6.32 -20.08 -31.12
CA VAL A 417 5.09 -20.79 -31.51
C VAL A 417 5.00 -20.91 -33.04
N GLU A 418 5.38 -19.85 -33.74
CA GLU A 418 5.36 -19.79 -35.20
C GLU A 418 6.57 -19.01 -35.70
N GLU A 419 7.25 -19.52 -36.74
CA GLU A 419 8.30 -18.79 -37.45
C GLU A 419 8.30 -19.17 -38.93
N ALA A 420 7.51 -18.46 -39.74
CA ALA A 420 7.44 -18.65 -41.18
C ALA A 420 8.43 -17.71 -41.87
N ARG A 421 9.58 -18.25 -42.32
CA ARG A 421 10.59 -17.47 -43.05
C ARG A 421 10.32 -17.38 -44.55
N ALA A 422 10.75 -16.28 -45.16
CA ALA A 422 10.86 -16.10 -46.60
C ALA A 422 12.25 -16.51 -47.10
N ASP A 423 12.36 -16.81 -48.40
CA ASP A 423 13.57 -17.34 -49.02
C ASP A 423 14.81 -16.43 -48.88
N ILE A 424 14.58 -15.12 -48.74
CA ILE A 424 15.62 -14.10 -48.56
C ILE A 424 15.99 -13.84 -47.09
N GLY A 425 15.50 -14.67 -46.15
CA GLY A 425 15.77 -14.51 -44.71
C GLY A 425 14.83 -13.57 -43.95
N GLY A 426 13.80 -13.02 -44.60
CA GLY A 426 12.74 -12.24 -43.94
C GLY A 426 11.68 -13.12 -43.27
N LEU A 427 10.77 -12.50 -42.52
CA LEU A 427 9.68 -13.16 -41.80
C LEU A 427 8.33 -12.88 -42.50
N ARG A 428 7.59 -13.94 -42.86
CA ARG A 428 6.20 -13.87 -43.37
C ARG A 428 5.19 -13.78 -42.23
N SER A 429 5.45 -14.50 -41.14
CA SER A 429 4.72 -14.44 -39.88
C SER A 429 5.60 -15.03 -38.78
N GLY A 430 5.53 -14.47 -37.58
CA GLY A 430 6.14 -15.07 -36.39
C GLY A 430 5.29 -14.82 -35.16
N ALA A 431 5.32 -15.78 -34.23
CA ALA A 431 4.62 -15.71 -32.96
C ALA A 431 5.52 -16.24 -31.83
N LEU A 432 5.56 -15.47 -30.74
CA LEU A 432 6.26 -15.82 -29.50
C LEU A 432 5.22 -15.99 -28.39
N GLU A 433 5.31 -17.08 -27.65
CA GLU A 433 4.67 -17.19 -26.35
C GLU A 433 5.69 -16.80 -25.28
N ILE A 434 5.34 -15.83 -24.43
CA ILE A 434 6.20 -15.34 -23.36
C ILE A 434 5.51 -15.64 -22.03
N SER A 435 6.22 -16.36 -21.15
CA SER A 435 5.70 -16.93 -19.90
C SER A 435 6.67 -16.74 -18.73
N ASN A 436 6.24 -17.11 -17.51
CA ASN A 436 7.02 -17.06 -16.27
C ASN A 436 7.58 -15.67 -15.88
N GLY A 437 6.91 -14.59 -16.30
CA GLY A 437 7.29 -13.22 -15.94
C GLY A 437 6.14 -12.47 -15.27
N VAL A 438 6.44 -11.74 -14.18
CA VAL A 438 5.48 -10.80 -13.59
C VAL A 438 5.44 -9.53 -14.45
N GLY A 439 4.25 -9.15 -14.90
CA GLY A 439 3.95 -7.93 -15.63
C GLY A 439 4.28 -7.97 -17.13
N VAL A 440 4.41 -9.16 -17.74
CA VAL A 440 4.78 -9.31 -19.16
C VAL A 440 3.79 -8.55 -20.05
N PHE A 441 2.49 -8.78 -19.85
CA PHE A 441 1.45 -8.09 -20.63
C PHE A 441 1.45 -6.58 -20.38
N ASP A 442 1.54 -6.16 -19.12
CA ASP A 442 1.60 -4.74 -18.74
C ASP A 442 2.78 -4.01 -19.40
N GLU A 443 3.85 -4.73 -19.70
CA GLU A 443 5.01 -4.17 -20.37
C GLU A 443 4.92 -4.19 -21.89
N LEU A 444 4.50 -5.30 -22.48
CA LEU A 444 4.47 -5.45 -23.94
C LEU A 444 3.20 -4.89 -24.58
N LYS A 445 2.14 -4.56 -23.82
CA LYS A 445 0.90 -3.99 -24.39
C LYS A 445 1.14 -2.71 -25.21
N TYR A 446 2.18 -1.95 -24.90
CA TYR A 446 2.57 -0.74 -25.64
C TYR A 446 3.30 -1.04 -26.95
N GLU A 447 3.65 -2.29 -27.24
CA GLU A 447 4.29 -2.65 -28.50
C GLU A 447 3.26 -3.00 -29.58
N THR A 448 1.99 -3.10 -29.20
CA THR A 448 0.92 -3.37 -30.15
C THR A 448 0.66 -2.19 -31.09
N GLY A 449 0.86 -2.39 -32.40
CA GLY A 449 0.58 -1.41 -33.44
C GLY A 449 1.48 -1.53 -34.68
N THR A 450 1.45 -0.49 -35.53
CA THR A 450 2.26 -0.44 -36.76
C THR A 450 3.62 0.22 -36.50
N HIS A 451 4.69 -0.51 -36.76
CA HIS A 451 6.08 -0.07 -36.71
C HIS A 451 6.54 0.29 -38.13
N ARG A 452 7.25 1.42 -38.29
CA ARG A 452 7.70 1.93 -39.58
C ARG A 452 9.22 2.02 -39.64
N VAL A 453 9.85 1.49 -40.68
CA VAL A 453 11.28 1.64 -40.94
C VAL A 453 11.54 2.54 -42.13
N GLN A 454 12.57 3.38 -42.03
CA GLN A 454 13.08 4.22 -43.11
C GLN A 454 14.58 3.98 -43.26
N ARG A 455 14.96 3.26 -44.33
CA ARG A 455 16.35 2.94 -44.65
C ARG A 455 16.51 2.62 -46.12
N VAL A 456 17.76 2.58 -46.57
CA VAL A 456 18.12 1.98 -47.85
C VAL A 456 17.91 0.47 -47.70
N PRO A 457 16.96 -0.14 -48.43
CA PRO A 457 16.64 -1.55 -48.29
C PRO A 457 17.80 -2.41 -48.76
N GLN A 458 17.89 -3.65 -48.32
CA GLN A 458 18.95 -4.55 -48.82
C GLN A 458 18.79 -4.86 -50.32
N THR A 459 17.63 -4.54 -50.90
CA THR A 459 17.24 -4.83 -52.27
C THR A 459 17.40 -3.64 -53.24
N GLY A 460 17.91 -2.47 -52.80
CA GLY A 460 18.11 -1.31 -53.67
C GLY A 460 18.83 -0.13 -53.02
N ASP A 461 19.09 0.94 -53.78
CA ASP A 461 19.96 2.06 -53.35
C ASP A 461 19.22 3.30 -52.83
N VAL A 462 17.88 3.32 -52.89
CA VAL A 462 17.04 4.47 -52.50
C VAL A 462 16.35 4.19 -51.17
N ILE A 463 16.19 5.21 -50.34
CA ILE A 463 15.48 5.10 -49.06
C ILE A 463 14.03 4.68 -49.31
N HIS A 464 13.65 3.52 -48.79
CA HIS A 464 12.28 3.03 -48.80
C HIS A 464 11.65 3.17 -47.42
N THR A 465 10.33 3.34 -47.39
CA THR A 465 9.54 3.30 -46.17
C THR A 465 8.75 2.01 -46.16
N SER A 466 9.03 1.14 -45.18
CA SER A 466 8.36 -0.14 -45.00
C SER A 466 7.72 -0.21 -43.61
N THR A 467 6.76 -1.13 -43.42
CA THR A 467 6.08 -1.31 -42.14
C THR A 467 6.01 -2.78 -41.72
N ALA A 468 5.88 -2.99 -40.42
CA ALA A 468 5.55 -4.27 -39.80
C ALA A 468 4.54 -4.02 -38.66
N THR A 469 3.67 -4.97 -38.41
CA THR A 469 2.68 -4.91 -37.34
C THR A 469 3.10 -5.87 -36.23
N VAL A 470 3.08 -5.36 -35.00
CA VAL A 470 3.29 -6.14 -33.78
C VAL A 470 1.97 -6.18 -33.03
N PHE A 471 1.62 -7.35 -32.52
CA PHE A 471 0.35 -7.55 -31.84
C PHE A 471 0.56 -8.39 -30.58
N VAL A 472 0.12 -7.87 -29.43
CA VAL A 472 0.35 -8.47 -28.13
C VAL A 472 -0.99 -8.78 -27.47
N MET A 473 -1.21 -10.05 -27.12
CA MET A 473 -2.41 -10.50 -26.41
C MET A 473 -2.09 -11.21 -25.11
N PRO A 474 -2.89 -11.02 -24.06
CA PRO A 474 -2.82 -11.89 -22.90
C PRO A 474 -3.33 -13.28 -23.30
N LYS A 475 -2.57 -14.31 -22.96
CA LYS A 475 -2.99 -15.70 -23.09
C LYS A 475 -3.48 -16.16 -21.72
N PRO A 476 -4.77 -16.49 -21.55
CA PRO A 476 -5.21 -17.12 -20.31
C PRO A 476 -4.48 -18.46 -20.16
N GLU A 477 -4.13 -18.84 -18.92
CA GLU A 477 -3.62 -20.19 -18.64
C GLU A 477 -4.52 -21.24 -19.31
N ASP A 478 -3.91 -22.32 -19.83
CA ASP A 478 -4.57 -23.32 -20.67
C ASP A 478 -5.89 -23.78 -20.06
N ALA A 479 -6.98 -23.14 -20.48
CA ALA A 479 -8.32 -23.37 -19.97
C ALA A 479 -8.82 -24.80 -20.27
N ALA A 480 -8.04 -25.61 -20.99
CA ALA A 480 -8.31 -27.01 -21.31
C ALA A 480 -7.67 -28.01 -20.33
N ALA A 481 -6.56 -27.67 -19.66
CA ALA A 481 -5.84 -28.60 -18.80
C ALA A 481 -6.60 -28.87 -17.47
N ASP A 482 -7.21 -27.82 -16.89
CA ASP A 482 -7.89 -27.87 -15.59
C ASP A 482 -9.42 -27.64 -15.67
N PHE A 483 -10.03 -27.83 -16.86
CA PHE A 483 -11.46 -27.58 -17.01
C PHE A 483 -12.33 -28.64 -16.33
N GLU A 484 -12.75 -28.38 -15.09
CA GLU A 484 -13.75 -29.19 -14.39
C GLU A 484 -15.13 -28.51 -14.38
N LEU A 485 -16.18 -29.30 -14.62
CA LEU A 485 -17.55 -28.83 -14.47
C LEU A 485 -17.96 -28.92 -13.01
N ASN A 486 -18.50 -27.82 -12.48
CA ASN A 486 -19.11 -27.84 -11.15
C ASN A 486 -20.37 -28.72 -11.18
N SER A 487 -20.38 -29.75 -10.33
CA SER A 487 -21.51 -30.68 -10.23
C SER A 487 -22.81 -29.97 -9.81
N ALA A 488 -22.73 -28.86 -9.07
CA ALA A 488 -23.90 -28.09 -8.64
C ALA A 488 -24.64 -27.42 -9.81
N ASP A 489 -23.96 -27.21 -10.93
CA ASP A 489 -24.50 -26.52 -12.12
C ASP A 489 -25.13 -27.47 -13.14
N ILE A 490 -25.06 -28.79 -12.89
CA ILE A 490 -25.59 -29.83 -13.76
C ILE A 490 -26.92 -30.35 -13.21
N GLU A 491 -27.98 -30.20 -13.98
CA GLU A 491 -29.25 -30.86 -13.71
C GLU A 491 -29.27 -32.24 -14.39
N ILE A 492 -29.57 -33.28 -13.62
CA ILE A 492 -29.57 -34.67 -14.06
C ILE A 492 -31.01 -35.17 -14.11
N GLN A 493 -31.46 -35.58 -15.29
CA GLN A 493 -32.75 -36.20 -15.51
C GLN A 493 -32.56 -37.63 -16.02
N VAL A 494 -33.20 -38.60 -15.36
CA VAL A 494 -33.13 -40.02 -15.74
C VAL A 494 -34.48 -40.43 -16.32
N HIS A 495 -34.47 -41.07 -17.48
CA HIS A 495 -35.70 -41.48 -18.18
C HIS A 495 -35.57 -42.84 -18.86
N LYS A 496 -36.68 -43.32 -19.44
CA LYS A 496 -36.70 -44.56 -20.23
C LYS A 496 -35.88 -44.39 -21.51
N SER A 497 -35.15 -45.42 -21.90
CA SER A 497 -34.48 -45.47 -23.19
C SER A 497 -35.51 -45.58 -24.31
N SER A 498 -35.25 -44.97 -25.46
CA SER A 498 -36.14 -44.97 -26.62
C SER A 498 -35.56 -45.81 -27.76
N GLY A 499 -36.35 -46.72 -28.33
CA GLY A 499 -35.94 -47.55 -29.48
C GLY A 499 -36.58 -48.96 -29.50
N PRO A 500 -36.39 -49.73 -30.59
CA PRO A 500 -36.87 -51.10 -30.73
C PRO A 500 -36.05 -52.05 -29.84
N GLY A 501 -36.38 -52.08 -28.55
CA GLY A 501 -35.72 -52.90 -27.53
C GLY A 501 -36.66 -53.86 -26.81
N GLY A 502 -36.10 -54.94 -26.25
CA GLY A 502 -36.86 -55.93 -25.48
C GLY A 502 -37.38 -55.41 -24.13
N GLN A 503 -37.95 -56.30 -23.30
CA GLN A 503 -38.60 -55.94 -22.02
C GLN A 503 -37.73 -55.06 -21.08
N GLY A 504 -36.40 -55.21 -21.14
CA GLY A 504 -35.46 -54.39 -20.35
C GLY A 504 -35.48 -52.90 -20.68
N VAL A 505 -35.74 -52.53 -21.94
CA VAL A 505 -35.78 -51.12 -22.40
C VAL A 505 -37.04 -50.40 -21.90
N ASN A 506 -38.15 -51.13 -21.76
CA ASN A 506 -39.43 -50.57 -21.30
C ASN A 506 -39.53 -50.46 -19.76
N LYS A 507 -38.75 -51.26 -19.03
CA LYS A 507 -38.83 -51.39 -17.57
C LYS A 507 -37.78 -50.56 -16.81
N HIS A 508 -36.56 -50.45 -17.33
CA HIS A 508 -35.46 -49.80 -16.61
C HIS A 508 -35.19 -48.36 -17.09
N MET A 509 -35.01 -47.43 -16.16
CA MET A 509 -34.60 -46.05 -16.45
C MET A 509 -33.09 -45.99 -16.67
N SER A 510 -32.61 -46.48 -17.82
CA SER A 510 -31.16 -46.50 -18.11
C SER A 510 -30.66 -45.27 -18.86
N ALA A 511 -31.54 -44.46 -19.47
CA ALA A 511 -31.15 -43.28 -20.23
C ALA A 511 -31.04 -42.05 -19.31
N VAL A 512 -30.03 -41.21 -19.58
CA VAL A 512 -29.73 -40.02 -18.78
C VAL A 512 -29.67 -38.80 -19.68
N ARG A 513 -30.19 -37.68 -19.18
CA ARG A 513 -30.12 -36.36 -19.78
C ARG A 513 -29.50 -35.41 -18.78
N LEU A 514 -28.49 -34.68 -19.23
CA LEU A 514 -27.80 -33.65 -18.46
C LEU A 514 -28.09 -32.28 -19.06
N LEU A 515 -28.30 -31.28 -18.20
CA LEU A 515 -28.43 -29.87 -18.57
C LEU A 515 -27.44 -29.05 -17.75
N HIS A 516 -26.54 -28.32 -18.40
CA HIS A 516 -25.68 -27.36 -17.73
C HIS A 516 -26.41 -26.02 -17.62
N LYS A 517 -26.91 -25.71 -16.41
CA LYS A 517 -27.80 -24.56 -16.13
C LYS A 517 -27.27 -23.21 -16.66
N PRO A 518 -25.97 -22.86 -16.48
CA PRO A 518 -25.45 -21.57 -16.94
C PRO A 518 -25.43 -21.42 -18.47
N THR A 519 -25.10 -22.48 -19.21
CA THR A 519 -24.95 -22.42 -20.67
C THR A 519 -26.20 -22.85 -21.44
N GLY A 520 -27.15 -23.52 -20.78
CA GLY A 520 -28.31 -24.14 -21.44
C GLY A 520 -27.99 -25.37 -22.29
N ILE A 521 -26.73 -25.84 -22.36
CA ILE A 521 -26.34 -27.02 -23.14
C ILE A 521 -26.97 -28.27 -22.54
N ARG A 522 -27.64 -29.05 -23.39
CA ARG A 522 -28.29 -30.29 -23.02
C ARG A 522 -27.68 -31.47 -23.77
N VAL A 523 -27.43 -32.56 -23.05
CA VAL A 523 -26.88 -33.81 -23.59
C VAL A 523 -27.73 -34.98 -23.12
N ASP A 524 -28.15 -35.84 -24.04
CA ASP A 524 -28.80 -37.12 -23.75
C ASP A 524 -27.90 -38.30 -24.12
N CYS A 525 -27.92 -39.36 -23.30
CA CYS A 525 -27.18 -40.60 -23.54
C CYS A 525 -28.02 -41.82 -23.17
N GLN A 526 -28.14 -42.75 -24.11
CA GLN A 526 -28.84 -44.03 -23.97
C GLN A 526 -28.08 -45.19 -24.62
N VAL A 527 -26.76 -45.06 -24.76
CA VAL A 527 -25.90 -46.00 -25.51
C VAL A 527 -25.72 -47.34 -24.79
N GLU A 528 -25.46 -47.27 -23.49
CA GLU A 528 -25.13 -48.43 -22.66
C GLU A 528 -26.35 -48.98 -21.92
N ARG A 529 -26.24 -50.23 -21.47
CA ARG A 529 -27.33 -50.92 -20.75
C ARG A 529 -27.54 -50.39 -19.33
N THR A 530 -26.50 -49.81 -18.72
CA THR A 530 -26.55 -49.33 -17.33
C THR A 530 -26.60 -47.80 -17.27
N GLN A 531 -27.35 -47.29 -16.30
CA GLN A 531 -27.46 -45.85 -16.04
C GLN A 531 -26.09 -45.22 -15.74
N HIS A 532 -25.26 -45.88 -14.93
CA HIS A 532 -23.95 -45.36 -14.53
C HIS A 532 -23.03 -45.16 -15.73
N GLN A 533 -22.97 -46.11 -16.66
CA GLN A 533 -22.15 -45.97 -17.86
C GLN A 533 -22.68 -44.85 -18.78
N ASN A 534 -24.01 -44.73 -18.93
CA ASN A 534 -24.61 -43.61 -19.65
C ASN A 534 -24.34 -42.26 -18.99
N MET A 535 -24.29 -42.20 -17.65
CA MET A 535 -23.94 -41.00 -16.88
C MET A 535 -22.48 -40.56 -17.14
N VAL A 536 -21.53 -41.51 -17.14
CA VAL A 536 -20.12 -41.24 -17.45
C VAL A 536 -19.97 -40.70 -18.88
N ILE A 537 -20.64 -41.33 -19.85
CA ILE A 537 -20.60 -40.91 -21.26
C ILE A 537 -21.26 -39.52 -21.43
N ALA A 538 -22.42 -39.29 -20.82
CA ALA A 538 -23.12 -38.02 -20.87
C ALA A 538 -22.29 -36.88 -20.25
N ASN A 539 -21.63 -37.12 -19.11
CA ASN A 539 -20.75 -36.12 -18.49
C ASN A 539 -19.55 -35.79 -19.37
N ARG A 540 -18.93 -36.79 -20.01
CA ARG A 540 -17.83 -36.57 -20.97
C ARG A 540 -18.30 -35.72 -22.16
N MET A 541 -19.45 -36.06 -22.73
CA MET A 541 -20.06 -35.32 -23.84
C MET A 541 -20.46 -33.89 -23.46
N LEU A 542 -20.95 -33.68 -22.23
CA LEU A 542 -21.29 -32.36 -21.71
C LEU A 542 -20.03 -31.51 -21.51
N ARG A 543 -18.99 -32.09 -20.89
CA ARG A 543 -17.69 -31.45 -20.71
C ARG A 543 -17.09 -31.00 -22.03
N GLU A 544 -17.09 -31.87 -23.04
CA GLU A 544 -16.57 -31.54 -24.38
C GLU A 544 -17.34 -30.37 -25.03
N ARG A 545 -18.68 -30.36 -24.92
CA ARG A 545 -19.52 -29.30 -25.51
C ARG A 545 -19.38 -27.96 -24.79
N VAL A 546 -19.32 -27.96 -23.47
CA VAL A 546 -19.12 -26.72 -22.69
C VAL A 546 -17.71 -26.18 -22.90
N LEU A 547 -16.69 -27.05 -22.93
CA LEU A 547 -15.32 -26.66 -23.23
C LEU A 547 -15.23 -26.04 -24.63
N ARG A 548 -15.86 -26.65 -25.64
CA ARG A 548 -15.91 -26.10 -26.99
C ARG A 548 -16.53 -24.71 -27.04
N LEU A 549 -17.67 -24.51 -26.38
CA LEU A 549 -18.32 -23.19 -26.31
C LEU A 549 -17.40 -22.14 -25.66
N ARG A 550 -16.68 -22.52 -24.59
CA ARG A 550 -15.71 -21.65 -23.93
C ARG A 550 -14.54 -21.29 -24.86
N LEU A 551 -14.01 -22.25 -25.60
CA LEU A 551 -12.94 -22.03 -26.58
C LEU A 551 -13.41 -21.16 -27.74
N GLU A 552 -14.64 -21.36 -28.24
CA GLU A 552 -15.24 -20.51 -29.28
C GLU A 552 -15.41 -19.07 -28.82
N ALA A 553 -15.90 -18.86 -27.59
CA ALA A 553 -16.03 -17.53 -26.99
C ALA A 553 -14.67 -16.83 -26.84
N LEU A 554 -13.65 -17.53 -26.34
CA LEU A 554 -12.29 -16.99 -26.27
C LEU A 554 -11.75 -16.62 -27.67
N ALA A 555 -11.97 -17.48 -28.67
CA ALA A 555 -11.56 -17.22 -30.04
C ALA A 555 -12.33 -16.04 -30.68
N ASP A 556 -13.59 -15.83 -30.31
CA ASP A 556 -14.39 -14.65 -30.71
C ASP A 556 -13.84 -13.37 -30.05
N GLU A 557 -13.49 -13.42 -28.77
CA GLU A 557 -12.85 -12.30 -28.04
C GLU A 557 -11.50 -11.93 -28.66
N GLU A 558 -10.65 -12.91 -28.96
CA GLU A 558 -9.38 -12.72 -29.67
C GLU A 558 -9.61 -12.09 -31.06
N ARG A 559 -10.58 -12.60 -31.82
CA ARG A 559 -10.94 -12.04 -33.14
C ARG A 559 -11.44 -10.61 -33.04
N ALA A 560 -12.25 -10.29 -32.03
CA ALA A 560 -12.74 -8.94 -31.79
C ALA A 560 -11.60 -7.99 -31.39
N ALA A 561 -10.70 -8.41 -30.50
CA ALA A 561 -9.52 -7.65 -30.10
C ALA A 561 -8.61 -7.35 -31.30
N ARG A 562 -8.37 -8.34 -32.17
CA ARG A 562 -7.65 -8.18 -33.44
C ARG A 562 -8.35 -7.21 -34.39
N ALA A 563 -9.68 -7.31 -34.51
CA ALA A 563 -10.46 -6.48 -35.42
C ALA A 563 -10.43 -4.99 -35.03
N VAL A 564 -10.56 -4.66 -33.75
CA VAL A 564 -10.48 -3.27 -33.24
C VAL A 564 -9.14 -2.62 -33.58
N GLN A 565 -8.06 -3.39 -33.57
CA GLN A 565 -6.73 -2.86 -33.85
C GLN A 565 -6.41 -2.81 -35.34
N SER A 566 -6.92 -3.76 -36.12
CA SER A 566 -6.87 -3.73 -37.60
C SER A 566 -7.67 -2.55 -38.19
N GLN A 567 -8.67 -2.04 -37.45
CA GLN A 567 -9.40 -0.82 -37.80
C GLN A 567 -8.62 0.49 -37.57
N ARG A 568 -7.47 0.46 -36.86
CA ARG A 568 -6.59 1.63 -36.81
C ARG A 568 -6.06 1.88 -38.22
N ASP A 569 -6.22 3.11 -38.70
CA ASP A 569 -5.88 3.48 -40.07
C ASP A 569 -4.43 3.09 -40.38
N ARG A 570 -4.15 2.67 -41.62
CA ARG A 570 -2.81 2.23 -42.06
C ARG A 570 -1.74 3.34 -41.91
N SER A 571 -2.19 4.58 -41.68
CA SER A 571 -1.39 5.76 -41.40
C SER A 571 -0.95 5.89 -39.92
N ASP A 572 -1.61 5.15 -39.01
CA ASP A 572 -1.47 5.27 -37.56
C ASP A 572 -0.28 4.44 -37.05
N ARG A 573 0.91 5.00 -37.28
CA ARG A 573 2.20 4.44 -36.87
C ARG A 573 2.47 4.72 -35.39
N ILE A 574 2.77 3.69 -34.62
CA ILE A 574 3.16 3.87 -33.21
C ILE A 574 4.62 4.25 -33.07
N ARG A 575 5.52 3.66 -33.88
CA ARG A 575 6.96 3.92 -33.83
C ARG A 575 7.60 4.02 -35.21
N THR A 576 8.57 4.92 -35.37
CA THR A 576 9.39 5.07 -36.58
C THR A 576 10.86 4.86 -36.27
N TYR A 577 11.51 4.01 -37.07
CA TYR A 577 12.92 3.65 -37.03
C TYR A 577 13.62 4.28 -38.23
N ASN A 578 14.35 5.39 -38.03
CA ASN A 578 15.06 6.08 -39.10
C ASN A 578 16.57 5.76 -39.02
N TYR A 579 17.05 4.94 -39.95
CA TYR A 579 18.42 4.45 -39.93
C TYR A 579 19.45 5.51 -40.32
N GLN A 580 19.14 6.38 -41.28
CA GLN A 580 20.08 7.42 -41.73
C GLN A 580 20.33 8.48 -40.67
N GLN A 581 19.30 8.82 -39.90
CA GLN A 581 19.38 9.80 -38.82
C GLN A 581 19.76 9.18 -37.47
N GLY A 582 19.89 7.84 -37.39
CA GLY A 582 20.10 7.12 -36.13
C GLY A 582 19.05 7.52 -35.09
N ARG A 583 17.77 7.43 -35.45
CA ARG A 583 16.68 8.01 -34.64
C ARG A 583 15.47 7.08 -34.55
N ILE A 584 14.94 6.93 -33.35
CA ILE A 584 13.70 6.20 -33.09
C ILE A 584 12.68 7.16 -32.49
N THR A 585 11.49 7.25 -33.07
CA THR A 585 10.40 8.13 -32.59
C THR A 585 9.14 7.34 -32.31
N ASP A 586 8.65 7.38 -31.07
CA ASP A 586 7.33 6.89 -30.69
C ASP A 586 6.31 8.04 -30.75
N HIS A 587 5.30 7.92 -31.61
CA HIS A 587 4.38 9.02 -31.93
C HIS A 587 3.32 9.25 -30.85
N ARG A 588 3.06 8.26 -30.00
CA ARG A 588 2.03 8.34 -28.95
C ARG A 588 2.47 9.24 -27.80
N GLY A 589 3.75 9.14 -27.44
CA GLY A 589 4.37 9.99 -26.43
C GLY A 589 5.17 11.17 -27.00
N ARG A 590 5.29 11.28 -28.34
CA ARG A 590 6.26 12.16 -29.03
C ARG A 590 7.70 11.96 -28.51
N LEU A 591 8.03 10.74 -28.10
CA LEU A 591 9.33 10.38 -27.56
C LEU A 591 10.29 10.15 -28.71
N THR A 592 11.47 10.76 -28.65
CA THR A 592 12.50 10.58 -29.69
C THR A 592 13.84 10.22 -29.04
N LEU A 593 14.39 9.06 -29.40
CA LEU A 593 15.75 8.66 -29.08
C LEU A 593 16.67 9.01 -30.25
N SER A 594 17.69 9.83 -30.00
CA SER A 594 18.73 10.18 -30.98
C SER A 594 19.97 10.73 -30.25
N PRO A 595 21.20 10.38 -30.67
CA PRO A 595 21.53 9.38 -31.68
C PRO A 595 21.40 7.95 -31.14
N VAL A 596 21.02 7.01 -32.02
CA VAL A 596 20.87 5.58 -31.73
C VAL A 596 21.60 4.78 -32.80
N ASP A 597 22.48 3.88 -32.36
CA ASP A 597 22.95 2.80 -33.24
C ASP A 597 21.83 1.77 -33.37
N MET A 598 21.21 1.75 -34.54
CA MET A 598 20.04 0.90 -34.81
C MET A 598 20.37 -0.59 -34.69
N ARG A 599 21.60 -1.00 -35.01
CA ARG A 599 21.99 -2.41 -34.91
C ARG A 599 22.10 -2.83 -33.45
N VAL A 600 22.75 -1.99 -32.63
CA VAL A 600 22.81 -2.22 -31.19
C VAL A 600 21.41 -2.22 -30.57
N PHE A 601 20.53 -1.32 -30.99
CA PHE A 601 19.15 -1.27 -30.49
C PHE A 601 18.36 -2.55 -30.81
N ILE A 602 18.52 -3.10 -32.02
CA ILE A 602 17.82 -4.33 -32.43
C ILE A 602 18.41 -5.56 -31.74
N ASP A 603 19.74 -5.68 -31.68
CA ASP A 603 20.43 -6.86 -31.12
C ASP A 603 20.41 -6.86 -29.58
N GLN A 604 20.41 -5.69 -28.95
CA GLN A 604 20.48 -5.48 -27.50
C GLN A 604 19.51 -4.37 -27.04
N PRO A 605 18.19 -4.56 -27.21
CA PRO A 605 17.20 -3.52 -26.93
C PRO A 605 17.18 -3.07 -25.48
N GLY A 606 17.50 -3.99 -24.55
CA GLY A 606 17.85 -3.73 -23.15
C GLY A 606 17.15 -2.53 -22.50
N GLN A 607 17.95 -1.64 -21.92
CA GLN A 607 17.44 -0.44 -21.27
C GLN A 607 16.82 0.58 -22.23
N GLN A 608 17.23 0.59 -23.51
CA GLN A 608 16.76 1.59 -24.46
C GLN A 608 15.27 1.39 -24.81
N LEU A 609 14.88 0.16 -25.15
CA LEU A 609 13.48 -0.18 -25.38
C LEU A 609 12.68 -0.09 -24.07
N GLY A 610 13.25 -0.57 -22.96
CA GLY A 610 12.62 -0.48 -21.64
C GLY A 610 12.34 0.95 -21.19
N GLY A 611 13.23 1.90 -21.51
CA GLY A 611 13.03 3.32 -21.24
C GLY A 611 11.87 3.93 -22.03
N ILE A 612 11.72 3.56 -23.32
CA ILE A 612 10.56 3.99 -24.12
C ILE A 612 9.26 3.45 -23.50
N ILE A 613 9.23 2.15 -23.18
CA ILE A 613 8.04 1.51 -22.61
C ILE A 613 7.69 2.14 -21.26
N GLN A 614 8.68 2.40 -20.41
CA GLN A 614 8.45 3.03 -19.12
C GLN A 614 7.88 4.44 -19.26
N ALA A 615 8.41 5.26 -20.18
CA ALA A 615 7.87 6.59 -20.42
C ALA A 615 6.41 6.57 -20.92
N LEU A 616 6.02 5.55 -21.69
CA LEU A 616 4.62 5.35 -22.10
C LEU A 616 3.74 4.90 -20.93
N LYS A 617 4.24 4.02 -20.06
CA LYS A 617 3.57 3.61 -18.82
C LYS A 617 3.27 4.81 -17.93
N ASP A 618 4.29 5.59 -17.62
CA ASP A 618 4.19 6.76 -16.74
C ASP A 618 3.14 7.75 -17.29
N ARG A 619 3.10 7.95 -18.61
CA ARG A 619 2.11 8.81 -19.26
C ARG A 619 0.68 8.29 -19.16
N GLU A 620 0.47 6.99 -19.35
CA GLU A 620 -0.86 6.37 -19.21
C GLU A 620 -1.32 6.45 -17.74
N GLU A 621 -0.46 6.12 -16.79
CA GLU A 621 -0.74 6.21 -15.35
C GLU A 621 -1.10 7.65 -14.94
N LEU A 622 -0.36 8.65 -15.42
CA LEU A 622 -0.68 10.06 -15.19
C LEU A 622 -2.03 10.47 -15.78
N ALA A 623 -2.34 10.04 -17.01
CA ALA A 623 -3.62 10.33 -17.64
C ALA A 623 -4.79 9.67 -16.90
N LEU A 624 -4.60 8.46 -16.40
CA LEU A 624 -5.57 7.74 -15.60
C LEU A 624 -5.77 8.40 -14.24
N LEU A 625 -4.68 8.81 -13.58
CA LEU A 625 -4.72 9.55 -12.34
C LEU A 625 -5.50 10.86 -12.51
N GLU A 626 -5.22 11.63 -13.56
CA GLU A 626 -5.95 12.86 -13.83
C GLU A 626 -7.46 12.62 -14.00
N GLN A 627 -7.84 11.54 -14.68
CA GLN A 627 -9.24 11.13 -14.81
C GLN A 627 -9.84 10.76 -13.46
N THR A 628 -9.15 9.97 -12.63
CA THR A 628 -9.64 9.60 -11.31
C THR A 628 -9.81 10.82 -10.40
N LEU A 629 -8.87 11.76 -10.45
CA LEU A 629 -8.93 13.00 -9.68
C LEU A 629 -10.11 13.91 -10.12
N THR A 630 -10.54 13.82 -11.37
CA THR A 630 -11.62 14.64 -11.94
C THR A 630 -13.01 13.99 -11.91
N ALA A 631 -13.11 12.65 -12.05
CA ALA A 631 -14.38 11.92 -12.17
C ALA A 631 -15.34 12.16 -10.98
N ASP A 632 -14.81 12.30 -9.77
CA ASP A 632 -15.64 12.49 -8.55
C ASP A 632 -16.02 13.95 -8.26
N SER A 633 -15.66 14.88 -9.14
CA SER A 633 -16.25 16.24 -9.10
C SER A 633 -17.64 16.29 -9.75
N ALA A 634 -18.04 15.26 -10.50
CA ALA A 634 -19.30 15.22 -11.25
C ALA A 634 -20.38 14.31 -10.62
N SER A 635 -20.05 13.45 -9.66
CA SER A 635 -20.94 12.42 -9.09
C SER A 635 -21.85 12.90 -7.95
N GLY A 636 -22.14 14.21 -7.88
CA GLY A 636 -23.17 14.77 -6.99
C GLY A 636 -24.62 14.43 -7.37
N ALA A 637 -24.86 13.53 -8.34
CA ALA A 637 -26.20 13.14 -8.77
C ALA A 637 -26.29 11.64 -9.09
N GLY A 638 -26.85 10.87 -8.16
CA GLY A 638 -27.58 9.61 -8.41
C GLY A 638 -26.80 8.39 -8.90
N ASP A 639 -26.52 7.46 -7.99
CA ASP A 639 -26.06 6.11 -8.30
C ASP A 639 -27.06 5.31 -9.15
N SER A 640 -26.59 4.81 -10.31
CA SER A 640 -27.02 3.57 -11.00
C SER A 640 -26.62 3.51 -12.49
N ALA A 641 -25.91 4.51 -13.04
CA ALA A 641 -25.53 4.53 -14.48
C ALA A 641 -24.01 4.53 -14.77
N GLY A 642 -23.15 4.59 -13.74
CA GLY A 642 -21.70 4.84 -13.90
C GLY A 642 -20.89 3.70 -14.53
N ASP A 643 -21.24 2.44 -14.27
CA ASP A 643 -20.44 1.28 -14.70
C ASP A 643 -20.53 0.99 -16.21
N ALA A 644 -21.67 1.33 -16.83
CA ALA A 644 -21.87 1.18 -18.27
C ALA A 644 -21.18 2.32 -19.07
N GLN A 645 -21.17 3.54 -18.52
CA GLN A 645 -20.51 4.69 -19.15
C GLN A 645 -18.98 4.60 -19.08
N ALA A 646 -18.42 4.07 -17.98
CA ALA A 646 -16.97 3.84 -17.85
C ALA A 646 -16.42 2.85 -18.92
N LYS A 647 -17.18 1.79 -19.26
CA LYS A 647 -16.83 0.87 -20.36
C LYS A 647 -16.95 1.53 -21.75
N GLN A 648 -17.94 2.41 -21.95
CA GLN A 648 -18.18 3.06 -23.24
C GLN A 648 -17.24 4.27 -23.50
N GLN A 649 -16.72 4.91 -22.45
CA GLN A 649 -15.72 5.99 -22.56
C GLN A 649 -14.29 5.47 -22.70
N ARG A 650 -13.97 4.27 -22.18
CA ARG A 650 -12.68 3.59 -22.46
C ARG A 650 -12.44 3.35 -23.96
N SER A 651 -13.49 3.15 -24.77
CA SER A 651 -13.33 3.06 -26.24
C SER A 651 -13.13 4.41 -26.93
N LYS A 652 -13.56 5.53 -26.31
CA LYS A 652 -13.43 6.89 -26.86
C LYS A 652 -12.08 7.55 -26.54
N LEU A 653 -11.41 7.17 -25.45
CA LEU A 653 -10.05 7.63 -25.12
C LEU A 653 -8.99 7.17 -26.12
N ASN A 654 -9.24 6.06 -26.83
CA ASN A 654 -8.42 5.66 -27.97
C ASN A 654 -8.61 6.55 -29.23
N ASN A 655 -9.50 7.55 -29.20
CA ASN A 655 -10.01 8.22 -30.40
C ASN A 655 -10.13 9.76 -30.32
N THR A 656 -9.45 10.44 -29.39
CA THR A 656 -9.58 11.92 -29.31
C THR A 656 -8.22 12.63 -29.35
N PRO A 657 -7.93 13.47 -30.35
CA PRO A 657 -6.74 14.32 -30.34
C PRO A 657 -6.97 15.50 -29.39
N VAL A 658 -6.10 15.66 -28.40
CA VAL A 658 -6.11 16.82 -27.50
C VAL A 658 -5.55 18.03 -28.24
N ARG A 659 -6.34 19.10 -28.28
CA ARG A 659 -5.96 20.41 -28.83
C ARG A 659 -4.97 21.11 -27.90
N ASP A 660 -4.05 21.80 -28.56
CA ASP A 660 -2.93 22.61 -28.08
C ASP A 660 -3.38 23.77 -27.19
N GLU A 661 -2.67 23.98 -26.08
CA GLU A 661 -2.24 25.32 -25.66
C GLU A 661 -0.74 25.22 -25.36
N GLY A 662 0.05 25.85 -26.24
CA GLY A 662 1.50 25.69 -26.29
C GLY A 662 2.23 26.46 -25.22
N VAL A 663 3.35 25.90 -24.75
CA VAL A 663 4.50 26.65 -24.25
C VAL A 663 5.77 25.94 -24.73
N VAL A 664 6.70 26.79 -25.20
CA VAL A 664 7.95 26.57 -25.93
C VAL A 664 8.96 25.67 -25.23
#